data_AF-A0A1F5UG93-F1
#
_entry.id   AF-A0A1F5UG93-F1
#
_cell.length_a   1.000
_cell.length_b   1.000
_cell.length_c   1.000
_cell.angle_alpha   90.00
_cell.angle_beta   90.00
_cell.angle_gamma   90.00
#
_symmetry.space_group_name_H-M   'P 1'
#
loop_
_entity.id
_entity.type
_entity.pdbx_description
1 polymer ?
#
loop_
_entity_poly.entity_id
_entity_poly.type
_entity_poly.pdbx_seq_one_letter_code
_entity_poly.pdbx_strand_id
1 'polypeptide(L)'
;MFWLSSQGKSRIRSVVLSLVMVSMFFAEQESVPSSNTNENRQFLHGMVSVVKSLDTYLKGTYNYTGLVGENSEVNGDLYWCDFVMMSQYPSKADGYIRYYAKTGFLEYKELSQQIIDKMYKVYKNTRDRDGNLWLPTGHFISKDGKFYGYSKGKKFTRYSENPIPYDQSNGEYQIEGAGMADSWGIGMFELSKMVDYLDPVYKEKLIELNYGMADFWNRDYMLYRKQGMFFYRTEDVTPSNPKYQKDELKFWCIGLDLLYSIVSLQQLGQNTDKYDERLILLMQTYVKDRPSHNKDFRIDYLDSRMIELSKYFKNKGKEKELSDWVFKRLPGLYKDQINKARFMLNGDVRGSSTIPLLDLYAQLNMKAQYRELWQDIWDNHFGELGIKNEEENVYLSVNNSGYALLLDAGYQGWLTGMISDEEFNKAIKKYYEFKGDRRNYRDCDDWVIETEEWDKKNSNWQATPFDCYPEIVESEHYYFGKPQGFTVNRMVLSGEVKEAMKKENQKRNCYYQFVAPFENHAEKERYGLAQTFNVLDTHVNAAIKIDLSKDGQQNNPEFIIKYKEPKVSKGMPCSGFVDVTELYYKDKKEAIKEGFEVSEVQLNGKKIPYQVFHLLDYKEPYSRENNAKLGFIIETEGNEKENEIKIITAKRNFPYYIVDDYYNENSSKTKPKDLPVVEKQNQTSTVDTFTLKDAVKAGRYVSNWEQWCLAYKSGDSKNKKELETAIKETARRMEEGDFNRNRLVELVVALTRIYYVNEDKSKEELAKSIEKYSNDVLNEKETPKGVNILRDGEMLIRYGILFPERLKAKESLDFGWEKVKKYLKENFNEEGFDKYTDPIEDVKILTEIERLCLINDVKIPDEIFSKTEKIIEFLMYCGNPDGTISEFIDKSKGNIREWLYWGSKIYKRTDFRYVAFGGLLMENCFEPEKTSIAYEKSGVYVMRNGWDIRDRYLTPFFHDEDKEKRQVVYTITEKGEDFSAYNRKLGIKKAEQKIVKWVTKENYDYLEVIEKSGRKRKITYVKPDYWFVNVVGGPYKLEDEMKIIKQYKTDEKNEEMIRSEHKYEEDHLYGLSVKEKGEILVQQINGELYLMHCYHNDSRKRITVEVDENYKRKKDEVVYKYLYAKGVPPKYMKMMSYVPEIKVSRKGDNWTINYKDKEKIEIGNFGENVIINRLK
;
A
#
# COMPACT_ATOMS: atom_id res chain seq x y z
N MET A 1 -0.74 -24.78 -49.71
CA MET A 1 0.13 -24.30 -50.81
C MET A 1 0.40 -25.35 -51.89
N PHE A 2 0.72 -26.61 -51.54
CA PHE A 2 1.00 -27.67 -52.51
C PHE A 2 -0.16 -28.10 -53.43
N TRP A 3 -1.42 -27.76 -53.09
CA TRP A 3 -2.59 -28.10 -53.90
C TRP A 3 -2.90 -27.06 -55.00
N LEU A 4 -2.41 -25.83 -54.87
CA LEU A 4 -2.63 -24.74 -55.85
C LEU A 4 -1.55 -24.69 -56.95
N SER A 5 -0.50 -25.51 -56.85
CA SER A 5 0.60 -25.53 -57.82
C SER A 5 0.28 -26.29 -59.11
N SER A 6 -0.75 -27.15 -59.13
CA SER A 6 -1.05 -28.08 -60.23
C SER A 6 -2.07 -27.58 -61.27
N GLN A 7 -2.72 -26.43 -61.07
CA GLN A 7 -3.74 -25.90 -61.98
C GLN A 7 -3.21 -24.66 -62.70
N GLY A 8 -2.84 -24.80 -63.98
CA GLY A 8 -2.18 -23.80 -64.83
C GLY A 8 -3.01 -22.56 -65.17
N LYS A 9 -3.39 -21.75 -64.19
CA LYS A 9 -4.07 -20.46 -64.39
C LYS A 9 -3.20 -19.30 -63.87
N SER A 10 -2.35 -18.74 -64.73
CA SER A 10 -1.40 -17.66 -64.41
C SER A 10 -2.07 -16.39 -63.87
N ARG A 11 -3.31 -16.11 -64.29
CA ARG A 11 -4.10 -14.96 -63.79
C ARG A 11 -4.51 -15.11 -62.33
N ILE A 12 -4.84 -16.32 -61.87
CA ILE A 12 -5.17 -16.57 -60.46
C ILE A 12 -3.92 -16.46 -59.60
N ARG A 13 -2.75 -16.93 -60.08
CA ARG A 13 -1.47 -16.73 -59.38
C ARG A 13 -1.14 -15.25 -59.19
N SER A 14 -1.38 -14.41 -60.21
CA SER A 14 -1.09 -12.98 -60.12
C SER A 14 -2.03 -12.27 -59.14
N VAL A 15 -3.32 -12.64 -59.13
CA VAL A 15 -4.30 -12.08 -58.19
C VAL A 15 -4.07 -12.57 -56.76
N VAL A 16 -3.71 -13.84 -56.57
CA VAL A 16 -3.39 -14.39 -55.23
C VAL A 16 -2.06 -13.85 -54.73
N LEU A 17 -1.01 -13.70 -55.56
CA LEU A 17 0.22 -13.02 -55.15
C LEU A 17 -0.02 -11.55 -54.86
N SER A 18 -0.86 -10.86 -55.65
CA SER A 18 -1.20 -9.46 -55.38
C SER A 18 -2.01 -9.32 -54.10
N LEU A 19 -2.96 -10.23 -53.83
CA LEU A 19 -3.70 -10.27 -52.57
C LEU A 19 -2.80 -10.62 -51.39
N VAL A 20 -1.85 -11.56 -51.54
CA VAL A 20 -0.87 -11.90 -50.49
C VAL A 20 0.11 -10.73 -50.26
N MET A 21 0.59 -10.08 -51.31
CA MET A 21 1.45 -8.89 -51.20
C MET A 21 0.72 -7.69 -50.61
N VAL A 22 -0.55 -7.48 -50.97
CA VAL A 22 -1.41 -6.45 -50.37
C VAL A 22 -1.75 -6.80 -48.92
N SER A 23 -1.99 -8.08 -48.60
CA SER A 23 -2.17 -8.56 -47.22
C SER A 23 -0.89 -8.40 -46.39
N MET A 24 0.29 -8.59 -47.00
CA MET A 24 1.59 -8.37 -46.36
C MET A 24 1.86 -6.87 -46.17
N PHE A 25 1.52 -6.02 -47.15
CA PHE A 25 1.62 -4.56 -47.02
C PHE A 25 0.62 -3.96 -46.02
N PHE A 26 -0.55 -4.57 -45.81
CA PHE A 26 -1.49 -4.18 -44.75
C PHE A 26 -1.25 -4.88 -43.41
N ALA A 27 -0.48 -5.97 -43.37
CA ALA A 27 0.02 -6.58 -42.13
C ALA A 27 1.29 -5.89 -41.58
N GLU A 28 1.95 -5.05 -42.39
CA GLU A 28 3.08 -4.18 -42.00
C GLU A 28 2.68 -2.70 -41.81
N GLN A 29 1.38 -2.39 -41.65
CA GLN A 29 1.06 -1.21 -40.84
C GLN A 29 1.35 -1.60 -39.40
N GLU A 30 2.46 -1.10 -38.86
CA GLU A 30 2.87 -1.18 -37.45
C GLU A 30 1.65 -1.01 -36.54
N SER A 31 1.01 -2.12 -36.18
CA SER A 31 0.46 -2.25 -34.85
C SER A 31 1.70 -2.16 -33.96
N VAL A 32 1.95 -0.99 -33.38
CA VAL A 32 2.82 -0.88 -32.21
C VAL A 32 2.40 -2.04 -31.31
N PRO A 33 3.30 -3.00 -31.00
CA PRO A 33 2.91 -4.16 -30.23
C PRO A 33 2.25 -3.67 -28.95
N SER A 34 1.02 -4.11 -28.69
CA SER A 34 0.36 -3.89 -27.40
C SER A 34 1.16 -4.53 -26.25
N SER A 35 2.22 -5.30 -26.54
CA SER A 35 3.23 -5.76 -25.59
C SER A 35 4.19 -4.66 -25.11
N ASN A 36 4.68 -3.76 -25.97
CA ASN A 36 5.67 -2.74 -25.56
C ASN A 36 5.09 -1.68 -24.63
N THR A 37 3.79 -1.39 -24.76
CA THR A 37 3.09 -0.45 -23.86
C THR A 37 2.87 -1.05 -22.48
N ASN A 38 2.70 -2.37 -22.37
CA ASN A 38 2.67 -3.10 -21.12
C ASN A 38 4.04 -3.10 -20.43
N GLU A 39 5.12 -3.40 -21.18
CA GLU A 39 6.49 -3.46 -20.65
C GLU A 39 6.98 -2.11 -20.11
N ASN A 40 6.85 -1.03 -20.90
CA ASN A 40 7.30 0.29 -20.44
C ASN A 40 6.53 0.81 -19.21
N ARG A 41 5.25 0.44 -19.11
CA ARG A 41 4.43 0.77 -17.95
C ARG A 41 4.85 -0.03 -16.71
N GLN A 42 5.16 -1.32 -16.90
CA GLN A 42 5.73 -2.15 -15.85
C GLN A 42 7.09 -1.62 -15.38
N PHE A 43 8.00 -1.24 -16.29
CA PHE A 43 9.26 -0.59 -15.92
C PHE A 43 9.04 0.69 -15.11
N LEU A 44 8.11 1.53 -15.56
CA LEU A 44 7.77 2.76 -14.85
C LEU A 44 7.24 2.47 -13.45
N HIS A 45 6.37 1.47 -13.27
CA HIS A 45 5.89 1.06 -11.94
C HIS A 45 7.06 0.62 -11.04
N GLY A 46 8.00 -0.16 -11.58
CA GLY A 46 9.22 -0.57 -10.86
C GLY A 46 10.03 0.64 -10.38
N MET A 47 10.25 1.65 -11.25
CA MET A 47 10.98 2.86 -10.88
C MET A 47 10.22 3.76 -9.89
N VAL A 48 8.90 3.91 -10.06
CA VAL A 48 8.04 4.67 -9.13
C VAL A 48 8.03 4.03 -7.74
N SER A 49 8.08 2.69 -7.66
CA SER A 49 8.13 1.98 -6.37
C SER A 49 9.35 2.33 -5.53
N VAL A 50 10.51 2.54 -6.17
CA VAL A 50 11.74 2.97 -5.50
C VAL A 50 11.56 4.37 -4.93
N VAL A 51 11.05 5.32 -5.74
CA VAL A 51 10.84 6.71 -5.28
C VAL A 51 9.79 6.79 -4.17
N LYS A 52 8.71 6.01 -4.25
CA LYS A 52 7.72 5.92 -3.17
C LYS A 52 8.34 5.36 -1.88
N SER A 53 9.25 4.39 -1.96
CA SER A 53 9.98 3.89 -0.78
C SER A 53 10.89 4.95 -0.15
N LEU A 54 11.54 5.78 -0.97
CA LEU A 54 12.31 6.92 -0.48
C LEU A 54 11.43 7.90 0.28
N ASP A 55 10.29 8.28 -0.30
CA ASP A 55 9.36 9.20 0.34
C ASP A 55 8.78 8.62 1.64
N THR A 56 8.56 7.31 1.68
CA THR A 56 8.07 6.60 2.86
C THR A 56 9.09 6.54 4.00
N TYR A 57 10.37 6.35 3.69
CA TYR A 57 11.43 6.45 4.70
C TYR A 57 11.71 7.90 5.11
N LEU A 58 11.69 8.84 4.17
CA LEU A 58 11.79 10.28 4.43
C LEU A 58 10.73 10.68 5.46
N LYS A 59 9.46 10.30 5.22
CA LYS A 59 8.36 10.47 6.18
C LYS A 59 8.72 10.05 7.60
N GLY A 60 9.20 8.82 7.79
CA GLY A 60 9.41 8.25 9.13
C GLY A 60 10.53 8.96 9.88
N THR A 61 11.48 9.56 9.16
CA THR A 61 12.81 9.85 9.70
C THR A 61 13.22 11.31 9.62
N TYR A 62 12.63 12.08 8.70
CA TYR A 62 12.84 13.50 8.52
C TYR A 62 12.49 14.25 9.81
N ASN A 63 13.35 15.16 10.27
CA ASN A 63 13.23 15.90 11.55
C ASN A 63 13.18 15.04 12.83
N TYR A 64 13.25 13.70 12.75
CA TYR A 64 13.39 12.89 13.96
C TYR A 64 14.78 13.13 14.58
N THR A 65 14.79 13.58 15.83
CA THR A 65 16.01 13.93 16.55
C THR A 65 16.72 12.73 17.16
N GLY A 66 16.14 11.52 17.09
CA GLY A 66 16.79 10.31 17.57
C GLY A 66 17.66 9.63 16.50
N LEU A 67 18.25 8.50 16.89
CA LEU A 67 18.87 7.57 15.95
C LEU A 67 17.77 6.67 15.37
N VAL A 68 17.77 6.53 14.05
CA VAL A 68 16.80 5.76 13.27
C VAL A 68 17.34 4.35 13.02
N GLY A 69 16.49 3.34 13.10
CA GLY A 69 16.85 1.99 12.68
C GLY A 69 17.04 1.82 11.17
N GLU A 70 17.23 0.58 10.75
CA GLU A 70 17.38 0.21 9.34
C GLU A 70 16.12 0.49 8.51
N ASN A 71 14.99 0.00 8.97
CA ASN A 71 13.73 0.05 8.23
C ASN A 71 12.81 1.16 8.74
N SER A 72 11.68 1.33 8.08
CA SER A 72 10.53 2.07 8.57
C SER A 72 9.29 1.34 8.10
N GLU A 73 8.26 1.28 8.94
CA GLU A 73 6.97 0.81 8.46
C GLU A 73 6.45 1.77 7.39
N VAL A 74 5.65 1.26 6.45
CA VAL A 74 5.04 2.10 5.41
C VAL A 74 4.20 3.24 5.95
N ASN A 75 3.66 3.06 7.16
CA ASN A 75 2.92 4.11 7.84
C ASN A 75 3.81 5.24 8.40
N GLY A 76 5.13 5.14 8.30
CA GLY A 76 6.10 6.06 8.86
C GLY A 76 6.44 5.79 10.34
N ASP A 77 5.97 4.69 10.91
CA ASP A 77 6.29 4.29 12.28
C ASP A 77 7.68 3.63 12.36
N LEU A 78 8.36 3.93 13.46
CA LEU A 78 9.67 3.39 13.83
C LEU A 78 9.53 2.25 14.86
N TYR A 79 8.31 1.87 15.24
CA TYR A 79 8.00 0.95 16.35
C TYR A 79 8.72 -0.40 16.28
N TRP A 80 9.01 -0.93 15.09
CA TRP A 80 9.70 -2.20 14.90
C TRP A 80 11.16 -2.06 14.45
N CYS A 81 11.66 -0.83 14.45
CA CYS A 81 13.05 -0.52 14.11
C CYS A 81 13.95 -0.74 15.33
N ASP A 82 14.10 -1.99 15.76
CA ASP A 82 14.83 -2.33 17.00
C ASP A 82 16.37 -2.24 16.86
N PHE A 83 16.88 -1.87 15.67
CA PHE A 83 18.30 -1.96 15.35
C PHE A 83 18.81 -0.73 14.57
N VAL A 84 19.57 0.14 15.24
CA VAL A 84 20.28 1.29 14.63
C VAL A 84 21.59 0.82 14.01
N MET A 85 21.71 0.98 12.69
CA MET A 85 22.91 0.62 11.95
C MET A 85 23.59 1.83 11.35
N MET A 86 24.58 2.34 12.08
CA MET A 86 25.36 3.50 11.66
C MET A 86 26.16 3.24 10.38
N SER A 87 26.56 1.99 10.14
CA SER A 87 27.26 1.59 8.92
C SER A 87 26.48 1.89 7.63
N GLN A 88 25.15 1.96 7.68
CA GLN A 88 24.30 2.24 6.52
C GLN A 88 24.01 3.73 6.32
N TYR A 89 24.24 4.56 7.35
CA TYR A 89 23.90 5.98 7.31
C TYR A 89 24.60 6.73 6.18
N PRO A 90 25.91 6.52 5.90
CA PRO A 90 26.56 7.16 4.78
C PRO A 90 25.93 6.79 3.43
N SER A 91 25.58 5.51 3.20
CA SER A 91 24.91 5.06 1.98
C SER A 91 23.52 5.66 1.81
N LYS A 92 22.76 5.79 2.90
CA LYS A 92 21.47 6.49 2.88
C LYS A 92 21.65 7.97 2.54
N ALA A 93 22.61 8.64 3.18
CA ALA A 93 22.91 10.05 2.89
C ALA A 93 23.34 10.27 1.43
N ASP A 94 24.19 9.37 0.88
CA ASP A 94 24.61 9.35 -0.52
C ASP A 94 23.40 9.15 -1.47
N GLY A 95 22.55 8.18 -1.19
CA GLY A 95 21.36 7.90 -1.98
C GLY A 95 20.42 9.10 -2.07
N TYR A 96 20.04 9.68 -0.93
CA TYR A 96 19.18 10.87 -0.93
C TYR A 96 19.81 12.07 -1.63
N ILE A 97 21.11 12.34 -1.44
CA ILE A 97 21.75 13.49 -2.09
C ILE A 97 21.88 13.28 -3.61
N ARG A 98 22.02 12.03 -4.10
CA ARG A 98 21.99 11.73 -5.54
C ARG A 98 20.61 11.93 -6.14
N TYR A 99 19.55 11.49 -5.45
CA TYR A 99 18.19 11.80 -5.91
C TYR A 99 17.94 13.30 -5.91
N TYR A 100 18.40 14.05 -4.91
CA TYR A 100 18.37 15.52 -4.94
C TYR A 100 19.11 16.08 -6.14
N ALA A 101 20.34 15.62 -6.41
CA ALA A 101 21.14 16.07 -7.55
C ALA A 101 20.43 15.84 -8.90
N LYS A 102 19.55 14.84 -8.98
CA LYS A 102 18.77 14.51 -10.18
C LYS A 102 17.40 15.19 -10.25
N THR A 103 16.75 15.44 -9.12
CA THR A 103 15.33 15.87 -9.09
C THR A 103 15.15 17.29 -8.58
N GLY A 104 16.10 17.81 -7.81
CA GLY A 104 15.98 19.09 -7.11
C GLY A 104 15.04 19.07 -5.90
N PHE A 105 14.56 17.91 -5.44
CA PHE A 105 13.70 17.79 -4.26
C PHE A 105 14.46 18.14 -2.97
N LEU A 106 14.18 19.32 -2.41
CA LEU A 106 14.95 19.88 -1.30
C LEU A 106 14.92 18.99 -0.05
N GLU A 107 13.81 18.31 0.20
CA GLU A 107 13.63 17.43 1.35
C GLU A 107 14.65 16.27 1.36
N TYR A 108 15.07 15.78 0.19
CA TYR A 108 16.10 14.74 0.09
C TYR A 108 17.48 15.27 0.50
N LYS A 109 17.83 16.49 0.09
CA LYS A 109 19.06 17.16 0.54
C LYS A 109 19.05 17.37 2.05
N GLU A 110 17.95 17.87 2.58
CA GLU A 110 17.79 18.12 4.02
C GLU A 110 17.88 16.82 4.84
N LEU A 111 17.26 15.73 4.40
CA LEU A 111 17.39 14.43 5.08
C LEU A 111 18.83 13.92 5.07
N SER A 112 19.53 13.99 3.93
CA SER A 112 20.95 13.61 3.82
C SER A 112 21.79 14.39 4.84
N GLN A 113 21.59 15.70 4.94
CA GLN A 113 22.24 16.57 5.92
C GLN A 113 21.90 16.19 7.36
N GLN A 114 20.65 15.86 7.67
CA GLN A 114 20.25 15.41 9.00
C GLN A 114 20.88 14.07 9.39
N ILE A 115 21.07 13.16 8.44
CA ILE A 115 21.78 11.90 8.66
C ILE A 115 23.24 12.20 9.03
N ILE A 116 23.91 13.09 8.29
CA ILE A 116 25.27 13.57 8.62
C ILE A 116 25.31 14.18 10.03
N ASP A 117 24.34 15.01 10.40
CA ASP A 117 24.24 15.58 11.74
C ASP A 117 24.11 14.54 12.84
N LYS A 118 23.33 13.47 12.61
CA LYS A 118 23.20 12.36 13.56
C LYS A 118 24.52 11.63 13.75
N MET A 119 25.23 11.32 12.65
CA MET A 119 26.59 10.73 12.72
C MET A 119 27.55 11.64 13.49
N TYR A 120 27.54 12.93 13.17
CA TYR A 120 28.39 13.94 13.82
C TYR A 120 28.09 14.07 15.32
N LYS A 121 26.82 14.03 15.73
CA LYS A 121 26.44 14.03 17.14
C LYS A 121 26.95 12.79 17.87
N VAL A 122 26.84 11.59 17.29
CA VAL A 122 27.41 10.38 17.90
C VAL A 122 28.92 10.54 18.08
N TYR A 123 29.63 10.93 17.01
CA TYR A 123 31.07 11.17 17.02
C TYR A 123 31.48 12.19 18.10
N LYS A 124 30.77 13.32 18.22
CA LYS A 124 31.08 14.37 19.20
C LYS A 124 30.77 14.01 20.64
N ASN A 125 29.95 12.98 20.90
CA ASN A 125 29.62 12.54 22.26
C ASN A 125 30.36 11.26 22.68
N THR A 126 30.90 10.51 21.72
CA THR A 126 31.55 9.23 21.99
C THR A 126 33.06 9.42 22.21
N ARG A 127 33.60 8.85 23.29
CA ARG A 127 35.01 8.96 23.72
C ARG A 127 35.62 7.59 23.92
N ASP A 128 36.91 7.46 23.64
CA ASP A 128 37.70 6.29 24.00
C ASP A 128 38.31 6.44 25.41
N ARG A 129 39.12 5.48 25.83
CA ARG A 129 39.84 5.51 27.11
C ARG A 129 40.75 6.72 27.32
N ASP A 130 41.21 7.34 26.23
CA ASP A 130 42.20 8.43 26.22
C ASP A 130 41.50 9.80 26.04
N GLY A 131 40.16 9.82 26.02
CA GLY A 131 39.34 11.03 25.84
C GLY A 131 39.22 11.50 24.38
N ASN A 132 39.64 10.69 23.41
CA ASN A 132 39.58 11.00 21.98
C ASN A 132 38.24 10.57 21.36
N LEU A 133 37.75 11.36 20.40
CA LEU A 133 36.47 11.12 19.70
C LEU A 133 36.52 9.88 18.81
N TRP A 134 35.49 9.04 18.79
CA TRP A 134 35.40 7.94 17.81
C TRP A 134 33.94 7.69 17.42
N LEU A 135 33.72 6.93 16.35
CA LEU A 135 32.39 6.60 15.85
C LEU A 135 32.21 5.07 15.79
N PRO A 136 31.19 4.50 16.45
CA PRO A 136 30.82 3.11 16.26
C PRO A 136 30.11 2.90 14.91
N THR A 137 30.43 1.80 14.23
CA THR A 137 29.80 1.42 12.95
C THR A 137 28.77 0.31 13.11
N GLY A 138 28.76 -0.39 14.25
CA GLY A 138 27.91 -1.56 14.50
C GLY A 138 26.84 -1.32 15.57
N HIS A 139 26.72 -2.31 16.44
CA HIS A 139 25.74 -2.42 17.51
C HIS A 139 25.81 -1.30 18.58
N PHE A 140 24.73 -0.53 18.75
CA PHE A 140 24.65 0.56 19.74
C PHE A 140 24.19 0.06 21.12
N ILE A 141 24.74 0.64 22.19
CA ILE A 141 24.30 0.41 23.56
C ILE A 141 23.09 1.29 23.87
N SER A 142 22.06 0.67 24.44
CA SER A 142 20.84 1.33 24.92
C SER A 142 21.07 2.08 26.25
N LYS A 143 20.16 3.00 26.60
CA LYS A 143 20.15 3.71 27.90
C LYS A 143 20.23 2.80 29.12
N ASP A 144 19.74 1.56 29.04
CA ASP A 144 19.81 0.58 30.13
C ASP A 144 21.14 -0.21 30.17
N GLY A 145 22.11 0.14 29.32
CA GLY A 145 23.41 -0.49 29.23
C GLY A 145 23.42 -1.81 28.45
N LYS A 146 22.30 -2.23 27.86
CA LYS A 146 22.23 -3.46 27.05
C LYS A 146 22.41 -3.19 25.57
N PHE A 147 22.88 -4.20 24.87
CA PHE A 147 22.76 -4.29 23.42
C PHE A 147 21.41 -4.94 23.06
N TYR A 148 20.61 -4.28 22.21
CA TYR A 148 19.40 -4.87 21.65
C TYR A 148 19.66 -5.34 20.23
N GLY A 149 19.55 -6.65 19.99
CA GLY A 149 19.51 -7.19 18.63
C GLY A 149 18.13 -7.01 17.99
N TYR A 150 17.99 -7.35 16.69
CA TYR A 150 16.71 -7.39 15.99
C TYR A 150 15.61 -8.02 16.83
N SER A 151 14.45 -7.37 16.92
CA SER A 151 13.24 -7.84 17.63
C SER A 151 13.36 -8.02 19.15
N LYS A 152 14.49 -7.64 19.77
CA LYS A 152 14.77 -7.85 21.20
C LYS A 152 14.82 -6.54 22.00
N GLY A 153 14.66 -5.41 21.34
CA GLY A 153 14.73 -4.08 21.93
C GLY A 153 13.42 -3.56 22.51
N LYS A 154 13.51 -2.44 23.22
CA LYS A 154 12.33 -1.62 23.49
C LYS A 154 11.88 -1.02 22.17
N LYS A 155 10.69 -1.38 21.74
CA LYS A 155 10.01 -0.73 20.62
C LYS A 155 9.87 0.76 20.91
N PHE A 156 10.23 1.60 19.93
CA PHE A 156 10.16 3.05 20.06
C PHE A 156 9.59 3.67 18.79
N THR A 157 8.74 4.67 18.95
CA THR A 157 8.18 5.47 17.85
C THR A 157 8.87 6.83 17.80
N ARG A 158 8.62 7.59 16.73
CA ARG A 158 9.07 8.99 16.60
C ARG A 158 8.61 9.90 17.75
N TYR A 159 7.58 9.51 18.50
CA TYR A 159 7.03 10.24 19.65
C TYR A 159 7.50 9.76 21.01
N SER A 160 8.12 8.59 21.06
CA SER A 160 8.67 8.04 22.30
C SER A 160 10.11 8.48 22.50
N GLU A 161 10.57 8.44 23.75
CA GLU A 161 11.95 8.76 24.06
C GLU A 161 12.89 7.76 23.37
N ASN A 162 13.80 8.26 22.53
CA ASN A 162 14.79 7.42 21.85
C ASN A 162 15.60 6.60 22.89
N PRO A 163 15.54 5.25 22.84
CA PRO A 163 16.21 4.39 23.82
C PRO A 163 17.72 4.29 23.59
N ILE A 164 18.23 4.78 22.44
CA ILE A 164 19.65 4.71 22.08
C ILE A 164 20.26 6.12 22.19
N PRO A 165 21.14 6.37 23.18
CA PRO A 165 21.78 7.66 23.37
C PRO A 165 22.84 7.95 22.28
N TYR A 166 23.14 9.23 22.07
CA TYR A 166 24.24 9.63 21.17
C TYR A 166 25.63 9.29 21.72
N ASP A 167 25.80 9.29 23.04
CA ASP A 167 27.04 8.86 23.68
C ASP A 167 27.13 7.33 23.65
N GLN A 168 28.12 6.83 22.93
CA GLN A 168 28.42 5.41 22.77
C GLN A 168 29.82 5.06 23.30
N SER A 169 30.34 5.85 24.26
CA SER A 169 31.70 5.66 24.80
C SER A 169 31.91 4.27 25.42
N ASN A 170 30.86 3.70 26.02
CA ASN A 170 30.90 2.34 26.58
C ASN A 170 30.62 1.24 25.55
N GLY A 171 30.38 1.62 24.30
CA GLY A 171 30.10 0.73 23.17
C GLY A 171 31.28 -0.09 22.71
N GLU A 172 30.99 -1.00 21.78
CA GLU A 172 31.99 -1.80 21.07
C GLU A 172 32.06 -1.35 19.61
N TYR A 173 33.30 -1.23 19.10
CA TYR A 173 33.57 -1.09 17.68
C TYR A 173 33.67 -2.49 17.07
N GLN A 174 32.68 -2.86 16.26
CA GLN A 174 32.62 -4.18 15.62
C GLN A 174 33.49 -4.22 14.36
N ILE A 175 34.40 -5.19 14.30
CA ILE A 175 35.30 -5.47 13.17
C ILE A 175 35.04 -6.88 12.66
N GLU A 176 35.16 -7.89 13.53
CA GLU A 176 34.85 -9.27 13.19
C GLU A 176 33.35 -9.51 13.22
N GLY A 177 32.70 -9.00 14.27
CA GLY A 177 31.25 -9.05 14.44
C GLY A 177 30.51 -8.11 13.49
N ALA A 178 31.24 -7.34 12.68
CA ALA A 178 30.66 -6.46 11.68
C ALA A 178 29.86 -7.29 10.67
N GLY A 179 28.54 -7.32 10.83
CA GLY A 179 27.65 -7.94 9.85
C GLY A 179 27.65 -7.23 8.49
N MET A 180 28.38 -6.12 8.34
CA MET A 180 28.30 -5.19 7.22
C MET A 180 29.68 -4.67 6.83
N ALA A 181 30.47 -5.54 6.19
CA ALA A 181 31.85 -5.20 5.89
C ALA A 181 31.94 -4.04 4.87
N ASP A 182 32.74 -3.02 5.21
CA ASP A 182 33.02 -1.82 4.40
C ASP A 182 31.82 -0.90 4.08
N SER A 183 30.61 -1.18 4.57
CA SER A 183 29.39 -0.41 4.25
C SER A 183 29.51 1.06 4.64
N TRP A 184 30.08 1.33 5.81
CA TRP A 184 30.35 2.69 6.27
C TRP A 184 31.35 3.37 5.32
N GLY A 185 32.46 2.69 5.02
CA GLY A 185 33.55 3.22 4.23
C GLY A 185 33.14 3.57 2.81
N ILE A 186 32.49 2.63 2.11
CA ILE A 186 32.03 2.84 0.73
C ILE A 186 30.99 3.96 0.68
N GLY A 187 30.04 3.98 1.61
CA GLY A 187 29.05 5.05 1.67
C GLY A 187 29.69 6.42 1.92
N MET A 188 30.72 6.51 2.77
CA MET A 188 31.49 7.76 2.95
C MET A 188 32.24 8.17 1.68
N PHE A 189 32.83 7.20 0.98
CA PHE A 189 33.55 7.48 -0.26
C PHE A 189 32.61 7.96 -1.37
N GLU A 190 31.45 7.34 -1.54
CA GLU A 190 30.45 7.81 -2.50
C GLU A 190 29.87 9.18 -2.11
N LEU A 191 29.54 9.38 -0.84
CA LEU A 191 29.07 10.67 -0.33
C LEU A 191 30.10 11.79 -0.55
N SER A 192 31.40 11.48 -0.43
CA SER A 192 32.47 12.45 -0.67
C SER A 192 32.53 12.96 -2.11
N LYS A 193 32.04 12.16 -3.09
CA LYS A 193 31.92 12.56 -4.50
C LYS A 193 30.71 13.47 -4.74
N MET A 194 29.75 13.47 -3.82
CA MET A 194 28.52 14.27 -3.89
C MET A 194 28.59 15.55 -3.03
N VAL A 195 29.78 15.90 -2.52
CA VAL A 195 29.97 16.97 -1.54
C VAL A 195 29.52 18.35 -2.03
N ASP A 196 29.56 18.59 -3.34
CA ASP A 196 29.18 19.89 -3.94
C ASP A 196 27.67 20.18 -3.83
N TYR A 197 26.86 19.16 -3.53
CA TYR A 197 25.42 19.31 -3.29
C TYR A 197 25.08 19.57 -1.82
N LEU A 198 26.04 19.39 -0.90
CA LEU A 198 25.88 19.64 0.52
C LEU A 198 26.14 21.12 0.85
N ASP A 199 25.48 21.64 1.88
CA ASP A 199 25.84 22.96 2.40
C ASP A 199 27.24 22.92 3.04
N PRO A 200 28.01 24.04 3.02
CA PRO A 200 29.40 24.06 3.47
C PRO A 200 29.63 23.50 4.88
N VAL A 201 28.71 23.75 5.82
CA VAL A 201 28.82 23.25 7.19
C VAL A 201 28.78 21.72 7.29
N TYR A 202 28.08 21.05 6.36
CA TYR A 202 27.99 19.59 6.33
C TYR A 202 29.18 18.95 5.65
N LYS A 203 29.78 19.64 4.67
CA LYS A 203 31.09 19.29 4.11
C LYS A 203 32.17 19.27 5.21
N GLU A 204 32.24 20.30 6.04
CA GLU A 204 33.19 20.35 7.15
C GLU A 204 32.95 19.23 8.18
N LYS A 205 31.70 18.94 8.53
CA LYS A 205 31.35 17.81 9.40
C LYS A 205 31.79 16.47 8.79
N LEU A 206 31.59 16.28 7.48
CA LEU A 206 32.00 15.08 6.77
C LEU A 206 33.53 14.91 6.78
N ILE A 207 34.28 15.99 6.54
CA ILE A 207 35.75 15.99 6.65
C ILE A 207 36.18 15.59 8.06
N GLU A 208 35.57 16.19 9.09
CA GLU A 208 35.92 15.89 10.48
C GLU A 208 35.58 14.44 10.87
N LEU A 209 34.45 13.90 10.41
CA LEU A 209 34.07 12.50 10.62
C LEU A 209 35.10 11.54 10.01
N ASN A 210 35.52 11.80 8.77
CA ASN A 210 36.52 10.97 8.09
C ASN A 210 37.89 11.06 8.76
N TYR A 211 38.31 12.25 9.22
CA TYR A 211 39.52 12.39 10.04
C TYR A 211 39.40 11.62 11.35
N GLY A 212 38.30 11.78 12.07
CA GLY A 212 38.05 11.08 13.32
C GLY A 212 38.13 9.57 13.19
N MET A 213 37.58 9.03 12.10
CA MET A 213 37.62 7.59 11.80
C MET A 213 39.02 7.11 11.40
N ALA A 214 39.69 7.83 10.50
CA ALA A 214 41.05 7.51 10.09
C ALA A 214 42.03 7.58 11.27
N ASP A 215 41.90 8.60 12.13
CA ASP A 215 42.70 8.75 13.35
C ASP A 215 42.38 7.67 14.39
N PHE A 216 41.11 7.28 14.55
CA PHE A 216 40.69 6.18 15.44
C PHE A 216 41.42 4.87 15.11
N TRP A 217 41.38 4.43 13.85
CA TRP A 217 42.08 3.24 13.38
C TRP A 217 43.60 3.31 13.53
N ASN A 218 44.14 4.53 13.62
CA ASN A 218 45.54 4.82 13.78
C ASN A 218 45.97 5.00 15.26
N ARG A 219 45.12 4.64 16.23
CA ARG A 219 45.51 4.61 17.64
C ARG A 219 46.33 3.38 17.97
N ASP A 220 47.23 3.50 18.94
CA ASP A 220 48.15 2.41 19.33
C ASP A 220 47.43 1.11 19.71
N TYR A 221 46.26 1.21 20.34
CA TYR A 221 45.47 0.03 20.74
C TYR A 221 44.63 -0.55 19.59
N MET A 222 44.53 0.12 18.45
CA MET A 222 43.95 -0.41 17.21
C MET A 222 45.00 -1.13 16.34
N LEU A 223 46.25 -1.15 16.80
CA LEU A 223 47.36 -1.84 16.15
C LEU A 223 47.66 -3.17 16.87
N TYR A 224 47.64 -4.26 16.11
CA TYR A 224 48.12 -5.58 16.51
C TYR A 224 49.64 -5.68 16.31
N ARG A 225 50.38 -6.14 17.33
CA ARG A 225 51.85 -6.21 17.33
C ARG A 225 52.31 -7.67 17.25
N LYS A 226 53.06 -8.06 16.20
CA LYS A 226 53.67 -9.41 16.08
C LYS A 226 55.08 -9.33 15.47
N GLN A 227 56.09 -9.83 16.20
CA GLN A 227 57.50 -9.90 15.74
C GLN A 227 58.09 -8.55 15.26
N GLY A 228 57.73 -7.44 15.90
CA GLY A 228 58.21 -6.10 15.50
C GLY A 228 57.47 -5.50 14.30
N MET A 229 56.46 -6.17 13.75
CA MET A 229 55.53 -5.63 12.76
C MET A 229 54.21 -5.21 13.43
N PHE A 230 53.53 -4.23 12.83
CA PHE A 230 52.24 -3.72 13.29
C PHE A 230 51.18 -3.85 12.18
N PHE A 231 50.00 -4.33 12.55
CA PHE A 231 48.86 -4.51 11.64
C PHE A 231 47.62 -3.88 12.25
N TYR A 232 46.59 -3.59 11.47
CA TYR A 232 45.31 -3.18 12.03
C TYR A 232 44.60 -4.37 12.68
N ARG A 233 43.93 -4.13 13.81
CA ARG A 233 43.16 -5.17 14.51
C ARG A 233 42.04 -5.71 13.64
N THR A 234 41.68 -6.96 13.92
CA THR A 234 40.64 -7.71 13.20
C THR A 234 39.59 -8.32 14.11
N GLU A 235 39.69 -8.13 15.42
CA GLU A 235 38.69 -8.51 16.43
C GLU A 235 37.90 -7.28 16.89
N ASP A 236 36.71 -7.48 17.43
CA ASP A 236 35.89 -6.41 18.01
C ASP A 236 36.62 -5.75 19.20
N VAL A 237 36.46 -4.44 19.35
CA VAL A 237 37.20 -3.64 20.34
C VAL A 237 36.25 -2.78 21.16
N THR A 238 36.34 -2.82 22.49
CA THR A 238 35.71 -1.85 23.40
C THR A 238 36.66 -0.67 23.64
N PRO A 239 36.51 0.51 22.99
CA PRO A 239 37.56 1.55 23.03
C PRO A 239 37.70 2.26 24.38
N SER A 240 36.68 2.21 25.24
CA SER A 240 36.77 2.68 26.63
C SER A 240 37.60 1.77 27.53
N ASN A 241 37.79 0.50 27.15
CA ASN A 241 38.61 -0.45 27.87
C ASN A 241 39.24 -1.48 26.91
N PRO A 242 40.14 -1.03 26.00
CA PRO A 242 40.63 -1.87 24.92
C PRO A 242 41.56 -2.94 25.49
N LYS A 243 41.19 -4.21 25.27
CA LYS A 243 42.03 -5.35 25.61
C LYS A 243 43.09 -5.56 24.53
N TYR A 244 44.17 -6.25 24.86
CA TYR A 244 45.13 -6.72 23.86
C TYR A 244 44.49 -7.78 22.97
N GLN A 245 44.72 -7.70 21.65
CA GLN A 245 44.28 -8.75 20.73
C GLN A 245 45.02 -10.05 21.01
N LYS A 246 44.23 -11.11 21.26
CA LYS A 246 44.72 -12.46 21.55
C LYS A 246 44.57 -13.40 20.36
N ASP A 247 43.62 -13.09 19.47
CA ASP A 247 43.27 -13.93 18.35
C ASP A 247 44.17 -13.68 17.13
N GLU A 248 44.30 -14.70 16.28
CA GLU A 248 45.01 -14.58 15.00
C GLU A 248 44.31 -13.57 14.07
N LEU A 249 45.08 -12.95 13.18
CA LEU A 249 44.54 -11.99 12.21
C LEU A 249 43.55 -12.66 11.26
N LYS A 250 42.35 -12.10 11.15
CA LYS A 250 41.35 -12.51 10.15
C LYS A 250 41.52 -11.65 8.91
N PHE A 251 42.11 -12.22 7.85
CA PHE A 251 42.52 -11.45 6.66
C PHE A 251 41.40 -10.62 6.06
N TRP A 252 40.20 -11.17 5.95
CA TRP A 252 39.05 -10.50 5.35
C TRP A 252 38.57 -9.26 6.11
N CYS A 253 38.91 -9.11 7.39
CA CYS A 253 38.56 -7.91 8.18
C CYS A 253 39.64 -6.83 8.15
N ILE A 254 40.83 -7.10 7.59
CA ILE A 254 41.96 -6.17 7.69
C ILE A 254 41.65 -4.85 6.98
N GLY A 255 41.77 -3.73 7.70
CA GLY A 255 41.59 -2.39 7.14
C GLY A 255 40.14 -2.02 6.81
N LEU A 256 39.17 -2.69 7.46
CA LEU A 256 37.74 -2.36 7.40
C LEU A 256 37.53 -0.86 7.65
N ASP A 257 36.79 -0.20 6.76
CA ASP A 257 36.41 1.23 6.83
C ASP A 257 37.56 2.26 6.80
N LEU A 258 38.76 1.90 7.28
CA LEU A 258 39.96 2.73 7.32
C LEU A 258 40.34 3.27 5.93
N LEU A 259 40.48 2.37 4.96
CA LEU A 259 40.98 2.76 3.65
C LEU A 259 40.06 3.77 3.00
N TYR A 260 38.75 3.48 3.00
CA TYR A 260 37.77 4.37 2.40
C TYR A 260 37.66 5.69 3.15
N SER A 261 37.86 5.73 4.47
CA SER A 261 37.98 7.01 5.22
C SER A 261 39.09 7.89 4.63
N ILE A 262 40.26 7.30 4.38
CA ILE A 262 41.45 8.01 3.89
C ILE A 262 41.29 8.41 2.43
N VAL A 263 40.76 7.52 1.58
CA VAL A 263 40.49 7.84 0.17
C VAL A 263 39.41 8.92 0.07
N SER A 264 38.41 8.92 0.96
CA SER A 264 37.41 10.00 1.05
C SER A 264 38.05 11.34 1.41
N LEU A 265 38.98 11.37 2.37
CA LEU A 265 39.74 12.59 2.69
C LEU A 265 40.53 13.11 1.48
N GLN A 266 41.19 12.23 0.75
CA GLN A 266 41.89 12.61 -0.48
C GLN A 266 40.92 13.16 -1.53
N GLN A 267 39.76 12.52 -1.73
CA GLN A 267 38.69 12.99 -2.62
C GLN A 267 38.19 14.38 -2.22
N LEU A 268 38.18 14.70 -0.92
CA LEU A 268 37.83 16.00 -0.36
C LEU A 268 38.99 17.01 -0.35
N GLY A 269 40.11 16.69 -1.02
CA GLY A 269 41.28 17.56 -1.14
C GLY A 269 42.10 17.70 0.14
N GLN A 270 41.95 16.79 1.10
CA GLN A 270 42.63 16.84 2.39
C GLN A 270 44.00 16.15 2.34
N ASN A 271 44.93 16.59 3.19
CA ASN A 271 46.24 15.96 3.31
C ASN A 271 46.14 14.67 4.14
N THR A 272 46.55 13.55 3.53
CA THR A 272 46.50 12.21 4.11
C THR A 272 47.88 11.58 4.34
N ASP A 273 48.97 12.30 4.10
CA ASP A 273 50.34 11.76 4.13
C ASP A 273 50.71 11.15 5.49
N LYS A 274 50.13 11.65 6.58
CA LYS A 274 50.35 11.13 7.94
C LYS A 274 49.94 9.65 8.12
N TYR A 275 49.12 9.11 7.21
CA TYR A 275 48.70 7.71 7.24
C TYR A 275 49.50 6.80 6.31
N ASP A 276 50.30 7.37 5.39
CA ASP A 276 50.93 6.62 4.30
C ASP A 276 51.83 5.51 4.86
N GLU A 277 52.68 5.79 5.85
CA GLU A 277 53.63 4.80 6.41
C GLU A 277 52.94 3.49 6.84
N ARG A 278 51.78 3.60 7.51
CA ARG A 278 51.04 2.42 8.00
C ARG A 278 50.23 1.75 6.91
N LEU A 279 49.74 2.50 5.93
CA LEU A 279 49.12 1.93 4.74
C LEU A 279 50.13 1.17 3.86
N ILE A 280 51.36 1.66 3.77
CA ILE A 280 52.47 0.95 3.10
C ILE A 280 52.73 -0.38 3.81
N LEU A 281 52.82 -0.37 5.14
CA LEU A 281 53.01 -1.59 5.93
C LEU A 281 51.87 -2.61 5.75
N LEU A 282 50.62 -2.13 5.73
CA LEU A 282 49.45 -2.94 5.40
C LEU A 282 49.59 -3.59 4.02
N MET A 283 49.97 -2.80 3.01
CA MET A 283 50.12 -3.28 1.64
C MET A 283 51.27 -4.30 1.50
N GLN A 284 52.40 -4.07 2.16
CA GLN A 284 53.54 -5.00 2.20
C GLN A 284 53.14 -6.35 2.81
N THR A 285 52.38 -6.30 3.90
CA THR A 285 51.84 -7.50 4.57
C THR A 285 50.95 -8.28 3.63
N TYR A 286 49.99 -7.59 3.02
CA TYR A 286 49.07 -8.20 2.08
C TYR A 286 49.81 -8.86 0.92
N VAL A 287 50.73 -8.15 0.24
CA VAL A 287 51.50 -8.69 -0.89
C VAL A 287 52.29 -9.95 -0.50
N LYS A 288 52.86 -9.96 0.70
CA LYS A 288 53.66 -11.08 1.21
C LYS A 288 52.80 -12.31 1.48
N ASP A 289 51.68 -12.15 2.18
CA ASP A 289 50.95 -13.28 2.77
C ASP A 289 49.75 -13.71 1.92
N ARG A 290 49.16 -12.82 1.11
CA ARG A 290 47.93 -13.08 0.33
C ARG A 290 47.91 -14.39 -0.46
N PRO A 291 48.99 -14.88 -1.11
CA PRO A 291 48.96 -16.17 -1.82
C PRO A 291 48.52 -17.37 -0.96
N SER A 292 48.66 -17.29 0.36
CA SER A 292 48.28 -18.35 1.30
C SER A 292 46.81 -18.30 1.74
N HIS A 293 46.06 -17.25 1.37
CA HIS A 293 44.72 -16.95 1.88
C HIS A 293 43.59 -17.12 0.84
N ASN A 294 43.81 -17.92 -0.22
CA ASN A 294 42.79 -18.13 -1.27
C ASN A 294 41.47 -18.75 -0.77
N LYS A 295 41.48 -19.39 0.41
CA LYS A 295 40.30 -20.05 0.99
C LYS A 295 39.67 -19.24 2.11
N ASP A 296 40.22 -18.08 2.43
CA ASP A 296 39.71 -17.24 3.50
C ASP A 296 38.34 -16.70 3.09
N PHE A 297 37.41 -16.77 4.03
CA PHE A 297 36.07 -16.21 3.85
C PHE A 297 36.18 -14.73 3.46
N ARG A 298 35.51 -14.29 2.39
CA ARG A 298 35.47 -12.88 1.94
C ARG A 298 36.83 -12.24 1.63
N ILE A 299 37.80 -13.03 1.17
CA ILE A 299 39.08 -12.49 0.75
C ILE A 299 38.96 -11.47 -0.39
N ASP A 300 37.93 -11.58 -1.22
CA ASP A 300 37.56 -10.65 -2.30
C ASP A 300 37.28 -9.21 -1.80
N TYR A 301 36.82 -9.05 -0.56
CA TYR A 301 36.61 -7.73 0.07
C TYR A 301 37.95 -7.07 0.40
N LEU A 302 38.89 -7.83 0.97
CA LEU A 302 40.25 -7.35 1.20
C LEU A 302 40.93 -7.00 -0.12
N ASP A 303 40.84 -7.88 -1.11
CA ASP A 303 41.46 -7.70 -2.41
C ASP A 303 40.95 -6.43 -3.10
N SER A 304 39.65 -6.18 -3.01
CA SER A 304 39.03 -4.94 -3.48
C SER A 304 39.59 -3.70 -2.79
N ARG A 305 39.78 -3.73 -1.46
CA ARG A 305 40.44 -2.63 -0.74
C ARG A 305 41.88 -2.46 -1.19
N MET A 306 42.62 -3.55 -1.40
CA MET A 306 44.02 -3.46 -1.84
C MET A 306 44.15 -2.90 -3.26
N ILE A 307 43.16 -3.11 -4.12
CA ILE A 307 43.07 -2.43 -5.42
C ILE A 307 42.87 -0.93 -5.22
N GLU A 308 41.95 -0.50 -4.37
CA GLU A 308 41.75 0.93 -4.07
C GLU A 308 42.99 1.57 -3.44
N LEU A 309 43.68 0.86 -2.54
CA LEU A 309 44.95 1.32 -1.96
C LEU A 309 46.05 1.42 -3.02
N SER A 310 46.08 0.50 -3.97
CA SER A 310 47.01 0.56 -5.10
C SER A 310 46.73 1.78 -5.99
N LYS A 311 45.46 2.11 -6.24
CA LYS A 311 45.07 3.32 -6.98
C LYS A 311 45.47 4.58 -6.21
N TYR A 312 45.24 4.61 -4.90
CA TYR A 312 45.66 5.69 -3.99
C TYR A 312 47.16 5.97 -4.11
N PHE A 313 48.02 4.96 -3.97
CA PHE A 313 49.47 5.15 -4.06
C PHE A 313 49.96 5.47 -5.47
N LYS A 314 49.36 4.85 -6.50
CA LYS A 314 49.63 5.22 -7.90
C LYS A 314 49.35 6.69 -8.17
N ASN A 315 48.24 7.22 -7.68
CA ASN A 315 47.88 8.64 -7.82
C ASN A 315 48.87 9.56 -7.08
N LYS A 316 49.48 9.10 -5.99
CA LYS A 316 50.54 9.81 -5.26
C LYS A 316 51.95 9.61 -5.82
N GLY A 317 52.13 8.73 -6.81
CA GLY A 317 53.46 8.33 -7.30
C GLY A 317 54.32 7.59 -6.27
N LYS A 318 53.69 6.91 -5.29
CA LYS A 318 54.36 6.11 -4.24
C LYS A 318 54.13 4.61 -4.45
N GLU A 319 54.95 3.75 -3.83
CA GLU A 319 54.79 2.28 -3.79
C GLU A 319 54.42 1.61 -5.13
N LYS A 320 55.15 1.96 -6.20
CA LYS A 320 54.89 1.44 -7.55
C LYS A 320 55.00 -0.08 -7.61
N GLU A 321 56.00 -0.67 -6.95
CA GLU A 321 56.23 -2.12 -6.98
C GLU A 321 55.10 -2.90 -6.31
N LEU A 322 54.66 -2.47 -5.13
CA LEU A 322 53.54 -3.08 -4.42
C LEU A 322 52.24 -2.95 -5.22
N SER A 323 51.98 -1.76 -5.77
CA SER A 323 50.79 -1.50 -6.59
C SER A 323 50.80 -2.34 -7.86
N ASP A 324 51.95 -2.50 -8.51
CA ASP A 324 52.10 -3.36 -9.68
C ASP A 324 51.89 -4.83 -9.35
N TRP A 325 52.30 -5.29 -8.17
CA TRP A 325 52.02 -6.66 -7.72
C TRP A 325 50.51 -6.93 -7.69
N VAL A 326 49.72 -6.02 -7.11
CA VAL A 326 48.25 -6.19 -7.00
C VAL A 326 47.64 -6.40 -8.39
N PHE A 327 47.90 -5.51 -9.34
CA PHE A 327 47.29 -5.61 -10.67
C PHE A 327 47.87 -6.75 -11.54
N LYS A 328 49.13 -7.15 -11.34
CA LYS A 328 49.77 -8.20 -12.17
C LYS A 328 49.58 -9.61 -11.62
N ARG A 329 49.58 -9.79 -10.30
CA ARG A 329 49.59 -11.12 -9.66
C ARG A 329 48.22 -11.57 -9.20
N LEU A 330 47.39 -10.66 -8.70
CA LEU A 330 46.06 -10.99 -8.18
C LEU A 330 45.15 -11.69 -9.20
N PRO A 331 45.10 -11.31 -10.50
CA PRO A 331 44.29 -12.03 -11.49
C PRO A 331 44.63 -13.53 -11.59
N GLY A 332 45.91 -13.89 -11.38
CA GLY A 332 46.36 -15.27 -11.39
C GLY A 332 45.83 -16.10 -10.22
N LEU A 333 45.43 -15.47 -9.10
CA LEU A 333 44.85 -16.15 -7.95
C LEU A 333 43.36 -16.48 -8.14
N TYR A 334 42.68 -15.74 -9.03
CA TYR A 334 41.26 -15.91 -9.34
C TYR A 334 41.01 -16.76 -10.59
N LYS A 335 42.07 -17.19 -11.31
CA LYS A 335 41.94 -17.89 -12.59
C LYS A 335 41.11 -19.17 -12.51
N ASP A 336 41.24 -19.90 -11.40
CA ASP A 336 40.58 -21.19 -11.18
C ASP A 336 39.36 -21.09 -10.25
N GLN A 337 38.89 -19.87 -9.95
CA GLN A 337 37.76 -19.66 -9.04
C GLN A 337 36.42 -19.96 -9.73
N ILE A 338 35.43 -20.33 -8.91
CA ILE A 338 34.09 -20.71 -9.33
C ILE A 338 33.36 -19.51 -9.96
N ASN A 339 32.98 -19.63 -11.23
CA ASN A 339 32.18 -18.64 -11.98
C ASN A 339 30.68 -19.00 -12.00
N LYS A 340 30.19 -19.65 -10.95
CA LYS A 340 28.77 -19.95 -10.76
C LYS A 340 28.13 -18.96 -9.79
N ALA A 341 26.90 -18.58 -10.07
CA ALA A 341 26.11 -17.70 -9.25
C ALA A 341 25.84 -18.33 -7.88
N ARG A 342 26.09 -17.55 -6.82
CA ARG A 342 25.72 -17.85 -5.44
C ARG A 342 25.21 -16.57 -4.82
N PHE A 343 24.09 -16.69 -4.13
CA PHE A 343 23.38 -15.55 -3.57
C PHE A 343 23.32 -15.67 -2.06
N MET A 344 23.37 -14.53 -1.40
CA MET A 344 23.09 -14.45 0.03
C MET A 344 21.59 -14.64 0.27
N LEU A 345 21.25 -15.64 1.09
CA LEU A 345 19.85 -15.99 1.33
C LEU A 345 19.39 -15.52 2.71
N ASN A 346 18.11 -15.17 2.84
CA ASN A 346 17.46 -14.80 4.10
C ASN A 346 18.13 -13.66 4.88
N GLY A 347 18.91 -12.78 4.23
CA GLY A 347 19.69 -11.75 4.92
C GLY A 347 20.83 -12.30 5.78
N ASP A 348 21.29 -13.54 5.52
CA ASP A 348 22.43 -14.12 6.23
C ASP A 348 23.74 -13.47 5.78
N VAL A 349 24.13 -12.42 6.53
CA VAL A 349 25.38 -11.69 6.35
C VAL A 349 26.65 -12.55 6.43
N ARG A 350 26.57 -13.80 6.90
CA ARG A 350 27.69 -14.74 6.96
C ARG A 350 27.70 -15.73 5.79
N GLY A 351 26.69 -15.68 4.92
CA GLY A 351 26.63 -16.47 3.69
C GLY A 351 27.68 -16.05 2.66
N SER A 352 28.03 -16.97 1.76
CA SER A 352 28.88 -16.68 0.59
C SER A 352 28.02 -16.19 -0.58
N SER A 353 28.44 -15.10 -1.21
CA SER A 353 27.85 -14.58 -2.46
C SER A 353 28.96 -14.43 -3.50
N THR A 354 28.64 -14.71 -4.77
CA THR A 354 29.60 -14.45 -5.87
C THR A 354 29.36 -13.11 -6.54
N ILE A 355 28.29 -12.36 -6.21
CA ILE A 355 28.02 -11.06 -6.83
C ILE A 355 29.19 -10.07 -6.65
N PRO A 356 29.83 -9.95 -5.46
CA PRO A 356 30.98 -9.04 -5.28
C PRO A 356 32.17 -9.35 -6.20
N LEU A 357 32.29 -10.59 -6.72
CA LEU A 357 33.34 -10.95 -7.67
C LEU A 357 33.18 -10.21 -9.01
N LEU A 358 31.98 -9.77 -9.39
CA LEU A 358 31.78 -8.99 -10.61
C LEU A 358 32.53 -7.65 -10.54
N ASP A 359 32.43 -6.91 -9.43
CA ASP A 359 33.16 -5.66 -9.22
C ASP A 359 34.67 -5.92 -9.23
N LEU A 360 35.12 -6.97 -8.55
CA LEU A 360 36.54 -7.36 -8.52
C LEU A 360 37.06 -7.71 -9.91
N TYR A 361 36.33 -8.53 -10.68
CA TYR A 361 36.70 -8.91 -12.05
C TYR A 361 36.73 -7.71 -12.99
N ALA A 362 35.79 -6.77 -12.85
CA ALA A 362 35.81 -5.52 -13.60
C ALA A 362 37.08 -4.71 -13.30
N GLN A 363 37.43 -4.56 -12.02
CA GLN A 363 38.62 -3.81 -11.59
C GLN A 363 39.95 -4.49 -12.00
N LEU A 364 39.96 -5.81 -12.13
CA LEU A 364 41.11 -6.61 -12.57
C LEU A 364 41.14 -6.89 -14.08
N ASN A 365 40.19 -6.34 -14.85
CA ASN A 365 40.04 -6.56 -16.29
C ASN A 365 39.90 -8.05 -16.67
N MET A 366 39.18 -8.83 -15.86
CA MET A 366 38.94 -10.27 -16.04
C MET A 366 37.66 -10.53 -16.83
N LYS A 367 37.63 -10.06 -18.09
CA LYS A 367 36.42 -10.02 -18.93
C LYS A 367 35.75 -11.38 -19.14
N ALA A 368 36.51 -12.47 -19.26
CA ALA A 368 35.95 -13.80 -19.47
C ALA A 368 35.16 -14.29 -18.24
N GLN A 369 35.77 -14.22 -17.06
CA GLN A 369 35.16 -14.61 -15.79
C GLN A 369 33.97 -13.72 -15.43
N TYR A 370 34.08 -12.41 -15.69
CA TYR A 370 32.98 -11.48 -15.52
C TYR A 370 31.77 -11.91 -16.35
N ARG A 371 31.96 -12.14 -17.66
CA ARG A 371 30.87 -12.49 -18.57
C ARG A 371 30.24 -13.83 -18.23
N GLU A 372 31.04 -14.83 -17.88
CA GLU A 372 30.55 -16.14 -17.48
C GLU A 372 29.64 -16.03 -16.25
N LEU A 373 30.10 -15.35 -15.19
CA LEU A 373 29.30 -15.15 -13.98
C LEU A 373 28.07 -14.27 -14.23
N TRP A 374 28.20 -13.21 -15.04
CA TRP A 374 27.10 -12.31 -15.40
C TRP A 374 25.98 -13.06 -16.15
N GLN A 375 26.35 -13.86 -17.15
CA GLN A 375 25.41 -14.68 -17.91
C GLN A 375 24.74 -15.73 -17.01
N ASP A 376 25.50 -16.39 -16.13
CA ASP A 376 24.94 -17.34 -15.19
C ASP A 376 23.90 -16.70 -14.26
N ILE A 377 24.18 -15.50 -13.73
CA ILE A 377 23.22 -14.77 -12.90
C ILE A 377 21.95 -14.42 -13.69
N TRP A 378 22.09 -13.79 -14.86
CA TRP A 378 20.94 -13.18 -15.55
C TRP A 378 20.17 -14.14 -16.45
N ASP A 379 20.84 -15.08 -17.11
CA ASP A 379 20.21 -16.00 -18.05
C ASP A 379 19.70 -17.27 -17.35
N ASN A 380 20.41 -17.76 -16.32
CA ASN A 380 20.06 -19.00 -15.62
C ASN A 380 19.33 -18.72 -14.29
N HIS A 381 19.81 -17.77 -13.50
CA HIS A 381 19.34 -17.59 -12.12
C HIS A 381 18.34 -16.45 -11.89
N PHE A 382 18.13 -15.54 -12.84
CA PHE A 382 17.15 -14.46 -12.69
C PHE A 382 15.87 -14.78 -13.47
N GLY A 383 14.75 -14.95 -12.78
CA GLY A 383 13.43 -15.19 -13.36
C GLY A 383 12.49 -13.98 -13.23
N GLU A 384 11.23 -14.20 -13.58
CA GLU A 384 10.16 -13.18 -13.52
C GLU A 384 9.83 -12.73 -12.07
N LEU A 385 10.02 -13.60 -11.07
CA LEU A 385 9.84 -13.27 -9.65
C LEU A 385 11.17 -13.07 -8.91
N GLY A 386 12.25 -12.76 -9.66
CA GLY A 386 13.57 -12.53 -9.10
C GLY A 386 14.44 -13.79 -9.11
N ILE A 387 15.29 -13.96 -8.10
CA ILE A 387 16.35 -14.99 -8.12
C ILE A 387 15.77 -16.38 -7.91
N LYS A 388 16.16 -17.33 -8.77
CA LYS A 388 15.63 -18.69 -8.87
C LYS A 388 16.75 -19.72 -8.78
N ASN A 389 16.49 -20.80 -8.06
CA ASN A 389 17.24 -22.04 -8.16
C ASN A 389 16.72 -22.84 -9.35
N GLU A 390 17.55 -23.03 -10.37
CA GLU A 390 17.19 -23.80 -11.56
C GLU A 390 16.93 -25.28 -11.26
N GLU A 391 17.77 -25.90 -10.42
CA GLU A 391 17.71 -27.35 -10.15
C GLU A 391 16.40 -27.73 -9.45
N GLU A 392 15.95 -26.88 -8.53
CA GLU A 392 14.74 -27.10 -7.74
C GLU A 392 13.51 -26.43 -8.35
N ASN A 393 13.70 -25.54 -9.33
CA ASN A 393 12.66 -24.68 -9.90
C ASN A 393 11.94 -23.83 -8.83
N VAL A 394 12.68 -23.34 -7.82
CA VAL A 394 12.16 -22.58 -6.67
C VAL A 394 12.81 -21.20 -6.62
N TYR A 395 12.00 -20.16 -6.38
CA TYR A 395 12.52 -18.82 -6.11
C TYR A 395 13.20 -18.76 -4.75
N LEU A 396 14.37 -18.14 -4.69
CA LEU A 396 15.15 -18.04 -3.47
C LEU A 396 14.66 -16.87 -2.61
N SER A 397 14.88 -16.98 -1.30
CA SER A 397 14.62 -15.87 -0.38
C SER A 397 15.85 -14.97 -0.33
N VAL A 398 15.76 -13.79 -0.93
CA VAL A 398 16.87 -12.85 -1.12
C VAL A 398 16.54 -11.51 -0.48
N ASN A 399 17.54 -10.92 0.16
CA ASN A 399 17.44 -9.57 0.72
C ASN A 399 17.33 -8.53 -0.41
N ASN A 400 16.55 -7.47 -0.22
CA ASN A 400 16.42 -6.45 -1.25
C ASN A 400 17.75 -5.78 -1.61
N SER A 401 18.67 -5.62 -0.65
CA SER A 401 20.01 -5.07 -0.88
C SER A 401 20.81 -5.84 -1.94
N GLY A 402 20.61 -7.15 -2.07
CA GLY A 402 21.32 -7.96 -3.06
C GLY A 402 20.93 -7.66 -4.51
N TYR A 403 19.75 -7.06 -4.72
CA TYR A 403 19.25 -6.70 -6.05
C TYR A 403 19.90 -5.41 -6.57
N ALA A 404 20.08 -4.41 -5.72
CA ALA A 404 20.76 -3.17 -6.10
C ALA A 404 22.22 -3.45 -6.52
N LEU A 405 22.89 -4.42 -5.88
CA LEU A 405 24.25 -4.83 -6.22
C LEU A 405 24.40 -5.32 -7.66
N LEU A 406 23.37 -6.00 -8.19
CA LEU A 406 23.35 -6.43 -9.58
C LEU A 406 23.28 -5.24 -10.56
N LEU A 407 22.60 -4.14 -10.16
CA LEU A 407 22.58 -2.90 -10.92
C LEU A 407 23.96 -2.23 -10.91
N ASP A 408 24.59 -2.11 -9.74
CA ASP A 408 25.93 -1.50 -9.61
C ASP A 408 26.97 -2.29 -10.40
N ALA A 409 26.98 -3.62 -10.25
CA ALA A 409 27.86 -4.51 -10.99
C ALA A 409 27.66 -4.35 -12.50
N GLY A 410 26.40 -4.38 -12.97
CA GLY A 410 26.07 -4.15 -14.38
C GLY A 410 26.58 -2.83 -14.91
N TYR A 411 26.35 -1.75 -14.15
CA TYR A 411 26.78 -0.40 -14.54
C TYR A 411 28.32 -0.31 -14.64
N GLN A 412 29.06 -0.89 -13.70
CA GLN A 412 30.52 -0.94 -13.79
C GLN A 412 31.02 -1.83 -14.93
N GLY A 413 30.41 -2.99 -15.11
CA GLY A 413 30.73 -3.90 -16.19
C GLY A 413 30.55 -3.22 -17.55
N TRP A 414 29.51 -2.41 -17.70
CA TRP A 414 29.29 -1.61 -18.90
C TRP A 414 30.35 -0.50 -19.04
N LEU A 415 30.56 0.33 -18.01
CA LEU A 415 31.56 1.41 -18.04
C LEU A 415 32.98 0.94 -18.35
N THR A 416 33.32 -0.27 -17.91
CA THR A 416 34.64 -0.89 -18.11
C THR A 416 34.71 -1.77 -19.36
N GLY A 417 33.63 -1.90 -20.13
CA GLY A 417 33.56 -2.68 -21.36
C GLY A 417 33.62 -4.21 -21.14
N MET A 418 33.29 -4.68 -19.94
CA MET A 418 33.12 -6.11 -19.63
C MET A 418 31.89 -6.68 -20.34
N ILE A 419 30.80 -5.92 -20.41
CA ILE A 419 29.56 -6.28 -21.12
C ILE A 419 29.22 -5.23 -22.19
N SER A 420 28.45 -5.63 -23.21
CA SER A 420 27.98 -4.74 -24.27
C SER A 420 26.77 -3.90 -23.82
N ASP A 421 26.42 -2.89 -24.62
CA ASP A 421 25.19 -2.11 -24.46
C ASP A 421 23.95 -3.02 -24.45
N GLU A 422 23.92 -4.04 -25.31
CA GLU A 422 22.80 -4.99 -25.42
C GLU A 422 22.68 -5.86 -24.15
N GLU A 423 23.80 -6.41 -23.66
CA GLU A 423 23.85 -7.22 -22.43
C GLU A 423 23.41 -6.38 -21.21
N PHE A 424 23.85 -5.13 -21.13
CA PHE A 424 23.50 -4.23 -20.05
C PHE A 424 22.01 -3.83 -20.09
N ASN A 425 21.52 -3.36 -21.25
CA ASN A 425 20.12 -2.98 -21.44
C ASN A 425 19.15 -4.14 -21.12
N LYS A 426 19.48 -5.36 -21.56
CA LYS A 426 18.68 -6.57 -21.31
C LYS A 426 18.52 -6.82 -19.80
N ALA A 427 19.62 -6.76 -19.05
CA ALA A 427 19.61 -7.00 -17.62
C ALA A 427 18.82 -5.93 -16.85
N ILE A 428 19.02 -4.65 -17.19
CA ILE A 428 18.31 -3.55 -16.52
C ILE A 428 16.80 -3.59 -16.81
N LYS A 429 16.40 -3.88 -18.05
CA LYS A 429 14.98 -4.09 -18.39
C LYS A 429 14.41 -5.23 -17.54
N LYS A 430 15.05 -6.40 -17.53
CA LYS A 430 14.63 -7.57 -16.74
C LYS A 430 14.50 -7.26 -15.24
N TYR A 431 15.40 -6.47 -14.68
CA TYR A 431 15.34 -6.01 -13.30
C TYR A 431 14.08 -5.19 -13.00
N TYR A 432 13.81 -4.15 -13.82
CA TYR A 432 12.67 -3.26 -13.59
C TYR A 432 11.34 -3.90 -13.98
N GLU A 433 11.34 -4.87 -14.90
CA GLU A 433 10.23 -5.80 -15.15
C GLU A 433 9.89 -6.55 -13.86
N PHE A 434 10.88 -7.20 -13.23
CA PHE A 434 10.72 -7.87 -11.94
C PHE A 434 10.16 -6.91 -10.88
N LYS A 435 10.76 -5.72 -10.71
CA LYS A 435 10.29 -4.74 -9.72
C LYS A 435 8.88 -4.23 -9.98
N GLY A 436 8.50 -4.09 -11.25
CA GLY A 436 7.18 -3.63 -11.68
C GLY A 436 6.10 -4.71 -11.74
N ASP A 437 6.47 -5.99 -11.58
CA ASP A 437 5.52 -7.11 -11.65
C ASP A 437 4.57 -7.11 -10.45
N ARG A 438 3.26 -7.09 -10.72
CA ARG A 438 2.21 -7.14 -9.70
C ARG A 438 2.19 -8.37 -8.82
N ARG A 439 2.91 -9.44 -9.15
CA ARG A 439 3.07 -10.60 -8.26
C ARG A 439 4.07 -10.30 -7.13
N ASN A 440 4.90 -9.28 -7.35
CA ASN A 440 5.92 -8.80 -6.42
C ASN A 440 5.43 -7.65 -5.54
N TYR A 441 4.14 -7.29 -5.62
CA TYR A 441 3.45 -6.42 -4.66
C TYR A 441 1.97 -6.77 -4.56
N ARG A 442 1.34 -6.75 -3.38
CA ARG A 442 -0.11 -6.51 -3.33
C ARG A 442 -0.38 -5.03 -3.27
N ASP A 443 -1.32 -4.58 -4.06
CA ASP A 443 -1.82 -3.22 -3.95
C ASP A 443 -2.96 -3.17 -2.92
N CYS A 444 -3.55 -1.98 -2.74
CA CYS A 444 -4.72 -1.85 -1.89
C CYS A 444 -5.93 -2.59 -2.50
N ASP A 445 -6.00 -2.71 -3.83
CA ASP A 445 -7.11 -3.34 -4.54
C ASP A 445 -7.27 -4.82 -4.14
N ASP A 446 -6.15 -5.55 -4.01
CA ASP A 446 -6.12 -6.96 -3.60
C ASP A 446 -6.84 -7.21 -2.26
N TRP A 447 -6.84 -6.23 -1.35
CA TRP A 447 -7.52 -6.34 -0.06
C TRP A 447 -9.04 -6.41 -0.15
N VAL A 448 -9.60 -5.75 -1.14
CA VAL A 448 -11.06 -5.67 -1.31
C VAL A 448 -11.57 -6.83 -2.16
N ILE A 449 -10.77 -7.31 -3.10
CA ILE A 449 -11.19 -8.34 -4.07
C ILE A 449 -10.75 -9.76 -3.70
N GLU A 450 -9.65 -9.95 -2.96
CA GLU A 450 -9.11 -11.28 -2.62
C GLU A 450 -9.51 -11.75 -1.21
N THR A 451 -10.66 -11.28 -0.74
CA THR A 451 -11.22 -11.68 0.55
C THR A 451 -11.84 -13.08 0.49
N GLU A 452 -11.58 -13.92 1.48
CA GLU A 452 -12.16 -15.26 1.57
C GLU A 452 -13.70 -15.21 1.76
N GLU A 453 -14.42 -16.24 1.32
CA GLU A 453 -15.90 -16.28 1.39
C GLU A 453 -16.46 -16.17 2.81
N TRP A 454 -15.70 -16.59 3.83
CA TRP A 454 -16.11 -16.47 5.23
C TRP A 454 -16.05 -15.01 5.70
N ASP A 455 -15.05 -14.24 5.24
CA ASP A 455 -14.87 -12.81 5.55
C ASP A 455 -15.93 -11.95 4.85
N LYS A 456 -16.27 -12.27 3.59
CA LYS A 456 -17.35 -11.59 2.85
C LYS A 456 -18.72 -11.67 3.53
N LYS A 457 -18.91 -12.67 4.39
CA LYS A 457 -20.13 -12.95 5.15
C LYS A 457 -20.03 -12.56 6.62
N ASN A 458 -18.85 -12.15 7.09
CA ASN A 458 -18.62 -11.77 8.48
C ASN A 458 -18.95 -10.28 8.67
N SER A 459 -19.83 -9.97 9.62
CA SER A 459 -20.15 -8.59 10.01
C SER A 459 -18.96 -7.86 10.63
N ASN A 460 -17.96 -8.57 11.15
CA ASN A 460 -16.77 -7.98 11.79
C ASN A 460 -15.53 -7.97 10.89
N TRP A 461 -15.69 -8.02 9.58
CA TRP A 461 -14.54 -8.04 8.66
C TRP A 461 -13.73 -6.73 8.73
N GLN A 462 -12.47 -6.84 9.18
CA GLN A 462 -11.49 -5.76 9.18
C GLN A 462 -10.66 -5.85 7.89
N ALA A 463 -11.11 -5.14 6.87
CA ALA A 463 -10.51 -5.08 5.54
C ALA A 463 -9.35 -4.11 5.40
N THR A 464 -9.05 -3.37 6.45
CA THR A 464 -8.50 -2.04 6.28
C THR A 464 -6.99 -2.11 6.48
N PRO A 465 -6.16 -1.96 5.42
CA PRO A 465 -4.75 -1.65 5.63
C PRO A 465 -4.61 -0.42 6.54
N PHE A 466 -3.48 -0.23 7.20
CA PHE A 466 -3.28 0.97 8.02
C PHE A 466 -3.43 2.24 7.18
N ASP A 467 -3.91 3.35 7.79
CA ASP A 467 -4.19 4.69 7.21
C ASP A 467 -3.09 5.32 6.35
N CYS A 468 -1.96 4.67 6.20
CA CYS A 468 -0.77 5.18 5.56
C CYS A 468 -0.10 4.13 4.65
N TYR A 469 -0.86 3.18 4.11
CA TYR A 469 -0.33 2.20 3.16
C TYR A 469 -0.17 2.84 1.76
N PRO A 470 1.04 3.07 1.26
CA PRO A 470 1.26 3.52 -0.10
C PRO A 470 1.03 2.35 -1.07
N GLU A 471 0.34 2.62 -2.18
CA GLU A 471 0.26 1.64 -3.26
C GLU A 471 1.67 1.47 -3.88
N ILE A 472 2.17 0.23 -3.92
CA ILE A 472 3.38 -0.17 -4.66
C ILE A 472 4.65 0.54 -4.13
N VAL A 473 5.24 0.01 -3.05
CA VAL A 473 6.59 0.38 -2.57
C VAL A 473 7.55 -0.80 -2.62
N GLU A 474 8.83 -0.48 -2.75
CA GLU A 474 9.92 -1.45 -2.64
C GLU A 474 9.99 -2.05 -1.24
N SER A 475 9.90 -3.37 -1.16
CA SER A 475 9.95 -4.14 0.08
C SER A 475 11.38 -4.36 0.58
N GLU A 476 11.55 -4.42 1.90
CA GLU A 476 12.80 -4.76 2.58
C GLU A 476 13.41 -6.09 2.08
N HIS A 477 12.61 -7.16 1.92
CA HIS A 477 13.13 -8.44 1.39
C HIS A 477 12.15 -9.09 0.42
N TYR A 478 12.63 -10.10 -0.32
CA TYR A 478 11.82 -11.02 -1.12
C TYR A 478 12.01 -12.45 -0.61
N TYR A 479 10.97 -13.03 0.00
CA TYR A 479 10.91 -14.42 0.43
C TYR A 479 10.28 -15.29 -0.65
N PHE A 480 11.08 -16.20 -1.22
CA PHE A 480 10.65 -17.12 -2.29
C PHE A 480 10.00 -16.39 -3.47
N GLY A 481 10.62 -15.29 -3.90
CA GLY A 481 10.09 -14.44 -4.98
C GLY A 481 8.85 -13.63 -4.62
N LYS A 482 8.45 -13.57 -3.35
CA LYS A 482 7.36 -12.72 -2.85
C LYS A 482 7.90 -11.69 -1.87
N PRO A 483 7.52 -10.41 -1.93
CA PRO A 483 8.03 -9.41 -0.99
C PRO A 483 7.61 -9.70 0.47
N GLN A 484 8.46 -9.29 1.41
CA GLN A 484 8.29 -9.38 2.86
C GLN A 484 7.04 -8.67 3.37
N GLY A 485 6.53 -7.67 2.63
CA GLY A 485 5.36 -6.88 3.02
C GLY A 485 3.99 -7.55 2.88
N PHE A 486 3.87 -8.69 2.19
CA PHE A 486 2.57 -9.36 1.95
C PHE A 486 2.44 -10.73 2.61
N THR A 487 3.40 -11.09 3.46
CA THR A 487 3.33 -12.33 4.20
C THR A 487 3.73 -12.11 5.65
N VAL A 488 2.91 -12.70 6.49
CA VAL A 488 3.01 -12.57 7.92
C VAL A 488 4.23 -13.38 8.37
N ASN A 489 5.24 -12.66 8.85
CA ASN A 489 5.95 -12.90 10.11
C ASN A 489 7.49 -12.97 9.99
N ARG A 490 8.16 -12.00 10.63
CA ARG A 490 9.50 -12.20 11.23
C ARG A 490 9.36 -12.38 12.74
N MET A 491 8.94 -13.56 13.16
CA MET A 491 9.32 -14.09 14.47
C MET A 491 9.62 -15.58 14.33
N VAL A 492 10.81 -15.96 14.78
CA VAL A 492 11.22 -17.35 14.93
C VAL A 492 10.35 -17.97 16.03
N LEU A 493 9.31 -18.70 15.63
CA LEU A 493 8.45 -19.45 16.54
C LEU A 493 8.50 -20.94 16.19
N SER A 494 8.51 -21.76 17.23
CA SER A 494 8.55 -23.21 17.17
C SER A 494 7.39 -23.80 16.34
N GLY A 495 7.61 -24.98 15.77
CA GLY A 495 6.80 -25.57 14.69
C GLY A 495 5.29 -25.67 14.92
N GLU A 496 4.82 -25.77 16.17
CA GLU A 496 3.38 -25.93 16.48
C GLU A 496 2.59 -24.61 16.48
N VAL A 497 3.24 -23.48 16.79
CA VAL A 497 2.60 -22.14 16.73
C VAL A 497 2.46 -21.66 15.27
N LYS A 498 3.27 -22.22 14.37
CA LYS A 498 3.32 -21.87 12.94
C LYS A 498 2.00 -22.13 12.23
N GLU A 499 1.34 -23.27 12.45
CA GLU A 499 0.05 -23.55 11.81
C GLU A 499 -1.10 -22.75 12.42
N ALA A 500 -1.14 -22.60 13.75
CA ALA A 500 -2.19 -21.86 14.44
C ALA A 500 -2.15 -20.36 14.07
N MET A 501 -0.97 -19.74 14.06
CA MET A 501 -0.82 -18.34 13.65
C MET A 501 -0.88 -18.14 12.14
N LYS A 502 -0.47 -19.11 11.32
CA LYS A 502 -0.74 -19.06 9.86
C LYS A 502 -2.24 -19.05 9.60
N LYS A 503 -3.01 -19.90 10.30
CA LYS A 503 -4.49 -19.90 10.25
C LYS A 503 -5.10 -18.62 10.82
N GLU A 504 -4.56 -18.05 11.89
CA GLU A 504 -5.11 -16.86 12.56
C GLU A 504 -4.78 -15.57 11.79
N ASN A 505 -3.59 -15.48 11.18
CA ASN A 505 -3.16 -14.30 10.44
C ASN A 505 -3.65 -14.30 8.98
N GLN A 506 -3.79 -15.47 8.34
CA GLN A 506 -4.53 -15.60 7.08
C GLN A 506 -6.00 -15.17 7.23
N LYS A 507 -6.55 -15.26 8.45
CA LYS A 507 -7.93 -14.86 8.76
C LYS A 507 -8.10 -13.39 9.17
N ARG A 508 -7.02 -12.63 9.36
CA ARG A 508 -7.09 -11.30 9.99
C ARG A 508 -6.64 -10.16 9.10
N ASN A 509 -6.19 -10.45 7.88
CA ASN A 509 -5.84 -9.40 6.94
C ASN A 509 -4.91 -8.32 7.57
N CYS A 510 -3.92 -8.74 8.35
CA CYS A 510 -2.97 -7.83 9.02
C CYS A 510 -1.58 -8.01 8.38
N TYR A 511 -1.20 -7.14 7.43
CA TYR A 511 0.13 -7.13 6.83
C TYR A 511 0.93 -5.89 7.29
N TYR A 512 2.21 -6.10 7.56
CA TYR A 512 3.19 -5.03 7.80
C TYR A 512 4.10 -4.96 6.60
N GLN A 513 4.09 -3.82 5.90
CA GLN A 513 5.07 -3.56 4.84
C GLN A 513 6.17 -2.67 5.42
N PHE A 514 7.41 -3.13 5.24
CA PHE A 514 8.60 -2.38 5.60
C PHE A 514 9.24 -1.84 4.33
N VAL A 515 9.63 -0.58 4.40
CA VAL A 515 10.56 0.01 3.44
C VAL A 515 11.88 0.26 4.14
N ALA A 516 12.94 0.09 3.39
CA ALA A 516 14.27 0.39 3.84
C ALA A 516 15.10 0.73 2.59
N PRO A 517 15.01 1.97 2.11
CA PRO A 517 15.82 2.36 0.97
C PRO A 517 17.30 2.36 1.36
N PHE A 518 18.15 1.97 0.40
CA PHE A 518 19.60 1.88 0.56
C PHE A 518 20.07 0.96 1.72
N GLU A 519 19.37 -0.16 1.96
CA GLU A 519 19.88 -1.17 2.90
C GLU A 519 21.21 -1.72 2.41
N ASN A 520 22.13 -1.97 3.33
CA ASN A 520 23.33 -2.73 3.03
C ASN A 520 23.36 -3.96 3.93
N HIS A 521 23.27 -5.16 3.35
CA HIS A 521 23.48 -6.40 4.10
C HIS A 521 24.75 -7.10 3.62
N ALA A 522 25.86 -6.66 4.21
CA ALA A 522 27.15 -7.31 4.12
C ALA A 522 27.86 -7.23 2.76
N GLU A 523 27.22 -6.72 1.72
CA GLU A 523 27.83 -6.60 0.40
C GLU A 523 28.36 -5.20 0.14
N LYS A 524 29.52 -5.15 -0.52
CA LYS A 524 30.15 -3.91 -0.97
C LYS A 524 29.40 -3.41 -2.21
N GLU A 525 28.75 -2.26 -2.10
CA GLU A 525 27.98 -1.65 -3.19
C GLU A 525 27.93 -0.12 -3.11
N ARG A 526 27.83 0.55 -4.26
CA ARG A 526 27.49 1.97 -4.37
C ARG A 526 25.96 2.17 -4.46
N TYR A 527 25.22 1.87 -3.40
CA TYR A 527 23.74 1.87 -3.37
C TYR A 527 23.07 3.09 -4.02
N GLY A 528 23.49 4.30 -3.62
CA GLY A 528 22.92 5.52 -4.17
C GLY A 528 23.14 5.62 -5.67
N LEU A 529 24.32 5.24 -6.17
CA LEU A 529 24.61 5.19 -7.61
C LEU A 529 23.79 4.11 -8.32
N ALA A 530 23.70 2.91 -7.72
CA ALA A 530 22.98 1.76 -8.26
C ALA A 530 21.50 2.08 -8.54
N GLN A 531 20.86 2.88 -7.67
CA GLN A 531 19.47 3.27 -7.82
C GLN A 531 19.25 4.56 -8.63
N THR A 532 20.32 5.30 -8.99
CA THR A 532 20.20 6.62 -9.67
C THR A 532 20.88 6.73 -11.03
N PHE A 533 21.64 5.73 -11.49
CA PHE A 533 22.39 5.83 -12.75
C PHE A 533 21.47 6.02 -13.98
N ASN A 534 20.24 5.53 -13.94
CA ASN A 534 19.22 5.69 -14.99
C ASN A 534 18.11 6.69 -14.63
N VAL A 535 18.39 7.61 -13.69
CA VAL A 535 17.48 8.74 -13.40
C VAL A 535 17.91 9.95 -14.24
N LEU A 536 16.95 10.51 -14.96
CA LEU A 536 17.08 11.75 -15.71
C LEU A 536 17.33 12.91 -14.75
N ASP A 537 18.23 13.80 -15.14
CA ASP A 537 18.42 15.03 -14.41
C ASP A 537 17.34 16.05 -14.81
N THR A 538 16.45 16.35 -13.87
CA THR A 538 15.29 17.25 -13.96
C THR A 538 15.40 18.40 -12.94
N HIS A 539 16.56 18.59 -12.29
CA HIS A 539 16.70 19.50 -11.14
C HIS A 539 16.33 20.96 -11.44
N VAL A 540 16.53 21.41 -12.69
CA VAL A 540 16.16 22.76 -13.15
C VAL A 540 14.64 23.00 -13.14
N ASN A 541 13.86 21.92 -13.08
CA ASN A 541 12.40 21.90 -13.09
C ASN A 541 11.85 21.08 -11.91
N ALA A 542 12.42 21.25 -10.72
CA ALA A 542 12.06 20.47 -9.54
C ALA A 542 10.55 20.46 -9.22
N ALA A 543 9.84 21.55 -9.52
CA ALA A 543 8.40 21.65 -9.34
C ALA A 543 7.73 22.39 -10.49
N ILE A 544 6.52 21.96 -10.85
CA ILE A 544 5.62 22.73 -11.70
C ILE A 544 4.83 23.68 -10.81
N LYS A 545 4.97 24.99 -11.09
CA LYS A 545 4.20 26.02 -10.42
C LYS A 545 3.12 26.55 -11.33
N ILE A 546 1.89 26.65 -10.83
CA ILE A 546 0.78 27.26 -11.57
C ILE A 546 0.65 28.72 -11.18
N ASP A 547 0.60 29.59 -12.19
CA ASP A 547 0.11 30.95 -12.00
C ASP A 547 -1.38 30.98 -12.36
N LEU A 548 -2.26 30.80 -11.37
CA LEU A 548 -3.71 30.77 -11.58
C LEU A 548 -4.23 32.04 -12.28
N SER A 549 -3.51 33.16 -12.22
CA SER A 549 -3.89 34.40 -12.89
C SER A 549 -3.69 34.37 -14.41
N LYS A 550 -2.73 33.55 -14.90
CA LYS A 550 -2.40 33.41 -16.33
C LYS A 550 -2.87 32.07 -16.89
N ASP A 551 -2.62 30.99 -16.16
CA ASP A 551 -2.87 29.62 -16.58
C ASP A 551 -4.34 29.23 -16.34
N GLY A 552 -5.01 29.86 -15.36
CA GLY A 552 -6.43 29.64 -15.08
C GLY A 552 -7.38 30.03 -16.21
N GLN A 553 -6.89 30.81 -17.20
CA GLN A 553 -7.64 31.14 -18.42
C GLN A 553 -7.50 30.06 -19.51
N GLN A 554 -6.50 29.18 -19.41
CA GLN A 554 -6.27 28.09 -20.36
C GLN A 554 -6.99 26.83 -19.87
N ASN A 555 -7.72 26.16 -20.76
CA ASN A 555 -8.36 24.89 -20.42
C ASN A 555 -7.33 23.77 -20.21
N ASN A 556 -6.21 23.82 -20.94
CA ASN A 556 -5.15 22.83 -20.93
C ASN A 556 -3.75 23.49 -20.94
N PRO A 557 -3.27 24.03 -19.81
CA PRO A 557 -1.95 24.62 -19.75
C PRO A 557 -0.87 23.57 -20.03
N GLU A 558 0.16 24.01 -20.76
CA GLU A 558 1.30 23.20 -21.15
C GLU A 558 2.55 23.66 -20.40
N PHE A 559 3.27 22.71 -19.81
CA PHE A 559 4.51 22.96 -19.10
C PHE A 559 5.67 22.27 -19.82
N ILE A 560 6.76 22.99 -20.01
CA ILE A 560 7.98 22.45 -20.61
C ILE A 560 8.98 22.15 -19.50
N ILE A 561 9.36 20.88 -19.38
CA ILE A 561 10.37 20.41 -18.42
C ILE A 561 11.62 20.07 -19.20
N LYS A 562 12.71 20.74 -18.85
CA LYS A 562 14.04 20.42 -19.33
C LYS A 562 14.57 19.25 -18.54
N TYR A 563 15.20 18.32 -19.25
CA TYR A 563 15.91 17.23 -18.63
C TYR A 563 17.25 17.00 -19.33
N LYS A 564 18.18 16.39 -18.60
CA LYS A 564 19.45 15.90 -19.13
C LYS A 564 19.54 14.39 -18.92
N GLU A 565 19.85 13.68 -20.00
CA GLU A 565 20.04 12.23 -19.97
C GLU A 565 21.27 11.88 -19.13
N PRO A 566 21.26 10.77 -18.37
CA PRO A 566 22.45 10.29 -17.70
C PRO A 566 23.44 9.66 -18.70
N LYS A 567 24.65 9.40 -18.23
CA LYS A 567 25.66 8.66 -19.00
C LYS A 567 25.35 7.16 -18.97
N VAL A 568 24.55 6.71 -19.94
CA VAL A 568 24.11 5.32 -20.14
C VAL A 568 24.08 4.93 -21.62
N SER A 569 23.93 3.64 -21.91
CA SER A 569 23.78 3.09 -23.26
C SER A 569 22.48 3.54 -23.93
N LYS A 570 22.51 3.73 -25.25
CA LYS A 570 21.32 4.03 -26.06
C LYS A 570 20.26 2.95 -25.88
N GLY A 571 18.99 3.35 -25.79
CA GLY A 571 17.84 2.44 -25.61
C GLY A 571 17.60 1.99 -24.17
N MET A 572 18.40 2.46 -23.21
CA MET A 572 18.17 2.21 -21.79
C MET A 572 16.93 2.98 -21.29
N PRO A 573 15.99 2.33 -20.59
CA PRO A 573 14.91 3.04 -19.92
C PRO A 573 15.45 3.95 -18.81
N CYS A 574 15.14 5.23 -18.90
CA CYS A 574 15.47 6.24 -17.90
C CYS A 574 14.20 6.93 -17.39
N SER A 575 14.12 7.17 -16.08
CA SER A 575 12.97 7.85 -15.46
C SER A 575 13.28 9.29 -15.10
N GLY A 576 12.30 10.17 -15.32
CA GLY A 576 12.31 11.53 -14.77
C GLY A 576 11.22 11.69 -13.72
N PHE A 577 11.49 12.54 -12.73
CA PHE A 577 10.57 12.81 -11.62
C PHE A 577 10.42 14.30 -11.39
N VAL A 578 9.18 14.78 -11.30
CA VAL A 578 8.85 16.20 -11.11
C VAL A 578 7.79 16.35 -10.04
N ASP A 579 7.93 17.33 -9.15
CA ASP A 579 6.89 17.70 -8.19
C ASP A 579 5.74 18.41 -8.92
N VAL A 580 4.55 17.85 -8.83
CA VAL A 580 3.32 18.36 -9.44
C VAL A 580 2.26 18.71 -8.39
N THR A 581 2.65 18.85 -7.12
CA THR A 581 1.76 19.09 -5.98
C THR A 581 0.85 20.30 -6.22
N GLU A 582 1.40 21.41 -6.72
CA GLU A 582 0.61 22.64 -6.96
C GLU A 582 -0.45 22.47 -8.06
N LEU A 583 -0.35 21.45 -8.93
CA LEU A 583 -1.41 21.13 -9.90
C LEU A 583 -2.69 20.62 -9.20
N TYR A 584 -2.50 19.82 -8.16
CA TYR A 584 -3.55 19.06 -7.49
C TYR A 584 -4.03 19.70 -6.19
N TYR A 585 -3.18 20.49 -5.50
CA TYR A 585 -3.42 20.99 -4.14
C TYR A 585 -3.23 22.51 -4.03
N LYS A 586 -4.19 23.21 -3.39
CA LYS A 586 -4.22 24.69 -3.30
C LYS A 586 -3.30 25.16 -2.19
N ASP A 587 -3.49 24.56 -1.03
CA ASP A 587 -2.47 24.38 -0.03
C ASP A 587 -2.31 22.87 0.11
N LYS A 588 -1.18 22.40 0.63
CA LYS A 588 -0.95 20.96 0.68
C LYS A 588 -2.03 20.22 1.47
N LYS A 589 -2.81 20.85 2.34
CA LYS A 589 -3.83 20.20 3.17
C LYS A 589 -5.19 20.09 2.46
N GLU A 590 -5.44 20.97 1.49
CA GLU A 590 -6.69 21.07 0.75
C GLU A 590 -6.47 20.87 -0.76
N ALA A 591 -7.16 19.88 -1.33
CA ALA A 591 -7.19 19.73 -2.78
C ALA A 591 -7.87 20.95 -3.45
N ILE A 592 -7.43 21.28 -4.66
CA ILE A 592 -7.99 22.42 -5.37
C ILE A 592 -9.42 22.09 -5.81
N LYS A 593 -10.41 22.81 -5.26
CA LYS A 593 -11.30 23.66 -6.08
C LYS A 593 -11.66 23.09 -7.47
N GLU A 594 -11.26 23.90 -8.42
CA GLU A 594 -11.07 23.57 -9.81
C GLU A 594 -9.55 23.66 -10.02
N GLY A 595 -8.90 22.53 -10.30
CA GLY A 595 -7.44 22.48 -10.45
C GLY A 595 -7.04 21.86 -11.78
N PHE A 596 -5.78 21.45 -11.88
CA PHE A 596 -5.22 20.84 -13.08
C PHE A 596 -4.73 19.43 -12.78
N GLU A 597 -5.00 18.47 -13.66
CA GLU A 597 -4.36 17.15 -13.61
C GLU A 597 -3.42 16.99 -14.80
N VAL A 598 -2.32 16.24 -14.63
CA VAL A 598 -1.52 15.80 -15.76
C VAL A 598 -2.38 14.87 -16.62
N SER A 599 -2.65 15.27 -17.85
CA SER A 599 -3.44 14.51 -18.82
C SER A 599 -2.56 13.75 -19.81
N GLU A 600 -1.39 14.31 -20.12
CA GLU A 600 -0.50 13.76 -21.12
C GLU A 600 0.94 14.24 -20.89
N VAL A 601 1.90 13.36 -21.16
CA VAL A 601 3.32 13.71 -21.22
C VAL A 601 3.82 13.35 -22.61
N GLN A 602 4.48 14.30 -23.27
CA GLN A 602 5.00 14.16 -24.63
C GLN A 602 6.51 14.38 -24.69
N LEU A 603 7.18 13.56 -25.49
CA LEU A 603 8.56 13.75 -25.93
C LEU A 603 8.55 13.93 -27.45
N ASN A 604 9.08 15.04 -27.95
CA ASN A 604 9.10 15.36 -29.39
C ASN A 604 7.71 15.23 -30.06
N GLY A 605 6.64 15.63 -29.35
CA GLY A 605 5.25 15.53 -29.80
C GLY A 605 4.63 14.13 -29.76
N LYS A 606 5.35 13.11 -29.28
CA LYS A 606 4.83 11.74 -29.09
C LYS A 606 4.51 11.49 -27.62
N LYS A 607 3.36 10.86 -27.33
CA LYS A 607 2.99 10.44 -25.98
C LYS A 607 3.99 9.44 -25.41
N ILE A 608 4.38 9.63 -24.17
CA ILE A 608 5.22 8.69 -23.43
C ILE A 608 4.50 8.18 -22.17
N PRO A 609 4.88 7.01 -21.65
CA PRO A 609 4.31 6.49 -20.41
C PRO A 609 4.66 7.38 -19.23
N TYR A 610 3.66 7.66 -18.40
CA TYR A 610 3.81 8.43 -17.18
C TYR A 610 2.88 7.89 -16.09
N GLN A 611 3.19 8.22 -14.85
CA GLN A 611 2.43 7.90 -13.66
C GLN A 611 2.56 9.06 -12.70
N VAL A 612 1.43 9.71 -12.41
CA VAL A 612 1.34 10.56 -11.22
C VAL A 612 1.10 9.65 -10.03
N PHE A 613 1.84 9.87 -8.96
CA PHE A 613 1.58 9.24 -7.70
C PHE A 613 1.46 10.30 -6.62
N HIS A 614 0.50 10.08 -5.73
CA HIS A 614 0.24 10.93 -4.61
C HIS A 614 0.79 10.24 -3.37
N LEU A 615 1.54 11.01 -2.59
CA LEU A 615 1.91 10.63 -1.25
C LEU A 615 1.31 11.72 -0.39
N LEU A 616 0.48 11.36 0.60
CA LEU A 616 0.15 12.32 1.65
C LEU A 616 1.51 12.86 2.16
N ASP A 617 1.76 14.16 2.11
CA ASP A 617 3.01 14.79 2.52
C ASP A 617 3.16 14.62 4.03
N TYR A 618 4.18 13.86 4.41
CA TYR A 618 4.47 13.50 5.77
C TYR A 618 5.78 14.11 6.28
N LYS A 619 6.03 15.40 6.02
CA LYS A 619 7.08 16.18 6.74
C LYS A 619 7.06 15.93 8.27
N GLU A 620 5.89 15.55 8.80
CA GLU A 620 5.73 14.87 10.09
C GLU A 620 4.89 13.58 9.91
N PRO A 621 5.08 12.52 10.72
CA PRO A 621 4.13 11.42 10.75
C PRO A 621 2.79 12.06 11.13
N TYR A 622 1.77 11.89 10.32
CA TYR A 622 0.45 12.51 10.51
C TYR A 622 0.29 13.97 10.05
N SER A 623 1.28 14.56 9.37
CA SER A 623 1.00 15.72 8.52
C SER A 623 -0.11 15.35 7.52
N ARG A 624 -1.09 16.26 7.40
CA ARG A 624 -2.21 16.16 6.43
C ARG A 624 -1.91 16.88 5.12
N GLU A 625 -0.70 17.40 4.98
CA GLU A 625 -0.24 17.94 3.73
C GLU A 625 -0.25 16.81 2.68
N ASN A 626 -0.36 17.13 1.41
CA ASN A 626 -0.38 16.23 0.27
C ASN A 626 0.77 16.60 -0.65
N ASN A 627 1.41 15.60 -1.24
CA ASN A 627 2.41 15.75 -2.28
C ASN A 627 1.96 14.92 -3.49
N ALA A 628 2.17 15.42 -4.69
CA ALA A 628 2.04 14.66 -5.92
C ALA A 628 3.33 14.76 -6.72
N LYS A 629 3.84 13.63 -7.18
CA LYS A 629 4.99 13.56 -8.07
C LYS A 629 4.60 12.87 -9.37
N LEU A 630 5.10 13.39 -10.46
CA LEU A 630 5.01 12.78 -11.78
C LEU A 630 6.28 11.98 -12.03
N GLY A 631 6.15 10.67 -12.24
CA GLY A 631 7.16 9.83 -12.85
C GLY A 631 6.86 9.64 -14.34
N PHE A 632 7.87 9.69 -15.20
CA PHE A 632 7.75 9.35 -16.61
C PHE A 632 8.99 8.60 -17.09
N ILE A 633 8.88 7.83 -18.17
CA ILE A 633 9.96 7.01 -18.69
C ILE A 633 10.25 7.35 -20.16
N ILE A 634 11.53 7.40 -20.50
CA ILE A 634 12.01 7.54 -21.88
C ILE A 634 13.05 6.47 -22.18
N GLU A 635 13.22 6.14 -23.45
CA GLU A 635 14.43 5.46 -23.91
C GLU A 635 15.47 6.52 -24.30
N THR A 636 16.63 6.50 -23.66
CA THR A 636 17.73 7.44 -23.93
C THR A 636 18.32 7.26 -25.32
N GLU A 637 18.75 8.35 -25.96
CA GLU A 637 19.52 8.31 -27.20
C GLU A 637 21.01 8.02 -26.96
N GLY A 638 21.44 8.03 -25.69
CA GLY A 638 22.83 8.02 -25.26
C GLY A 638 23.49 9.39 -25.43
N ASN A 639 24.58 9.63 -24.69
CA ASN A 639 25.44 10.83 -24.76
C ASN A 639 25.00 12.07 -23.96
N GLU A 640 24.38 11.91 -22.79
CA GLU A 640 24.13 13.02 -21.85
C GLU A 640 23.42 14.25 -22.46
N LYS A 641 22.50 13.99 -23.39
CA LYS A 641 21.81 15.01 -24.16
C LYS A 641 20.82 15.78 -23.29
N GLU A 642 20.75 17.09 -23.49
CA GLU A 642 19.67 17.92 -22.96
C GLU A 642 18.50 17.93 -23.92
N ASN A 643 17.28 17.79 -23.39
CA ASN A 643 16.06 17.81 -24.16
C ASN A 643 14.88 18.27 -23.30
N GLU A 644 13.69 18.33 -23.89
CA GLU A 644 12.49 18.84 -23.26
C GLU A 644 11.35 17.83 -23.36
N ILE A 645 10.62 17.63 -22.27
CA ILE A 645 9.30 17.02 -22.30
C ILE A 645 8.23 18.10 -22.17
N LYS A 646 7.10 17.86 -22.81
CA LYS A 646 5.89 18.68 -22.65
C LYS A 646 4.90 17.94 -21.75
N ILE A 647 4.49 18.57 -20.66
CA ILE A 647 3.43 18.10 -19.78
C ILE A 647 2.18 18.90 -20.11
N ILE A 648 1.15 18.22 -20.56
CA ILE A 648 -0.15 18.81 -20.87
C ILE A 648 -1.07 18.50 -19.71
N THR A 649 -1.62 19.54 -19.12
CA THR A 649 -2.59 19.40 -18.05
C THR A 649 -4.00 19.65 -18.57
N ALA A 650 -5.01 19.18 -17.84
CA ALA A 650 -6.40 19.45 -18.13
C ALA A 650 -7.07 20.04 -16.90
N LYS A 651 -7.83 21.12 -17.07
CA LYS A 651 -8.63 21.69 -15.99
C LYS A 651 -9.71 20.67 -15.57
N ARG A 652 -9.77 20.34 -14.29
CA ARG A 652 -10.77 19.45 -13.71
C ARG A 652 -11.45 20.09 -12.52
N ASN A 653 -12.76 19.85 -12.45
CA ASN A 653 -13.46 19.93 -11.18
C ASN A 653 -13.09 18.67 -10.42
N PHE A 654 -12.10 18.81 -9.55
CA PHE A 654 -11.76 17.75 -8.64
C PHE A 654 -12.95 17.54 -7.69
N PRO A 655 -13.46 16.30 -7.49
CA PRO A 655 -14.48 16.04 -6.50
C PRO A 655 -13.94 16.17 -5.05
N TYR A 656 -12.69 16.60 -4.91
CA TYR A 656 -11.88 16.58 -3.70
C TYR A 656 -12.17 17.79 -2.81
N TYR A 657 -13.34 17.82 -2.18
CA TYR A 657 -13.56 18.70 -1.03
C TYR A 657 -13.67 17.89 0.25
N ILE A 658 -12.67 18.04 1.12
CA ILE A 658 -12.98 18.24 2.53
C ILE A 658 -12.88 19.75 2.72
N VAL A 659 -14.01 20.44 2.61
CA VAL A 659 -14.13 21.77 3.20
C VAL A 659 -15.09 21.59 4.36
N ASP A 660 -14.52 21.35 5.53
CA ASP A 660 -15.23 21.60 6.78
C ASP A 660 -15.41 23.13 6.83
N ASP A 661 -16.61 23.56 6.47
CA ASP A 661 -17.24 24.88 6.68
C ASP A 661 -17.99 25.38 5.43
N TYR A 662 -19.29 25.10 5.40
CA TYR A 662 -20.35 25.73 4.57
C TYR A 662 -20.31 25.46 3.05
N TYR A 663 -20.98 24.40 2.60
CA TYR A 663 -21.14 24.09 1.18
C TYR A 663 -22.55 24.36 0.62
N ASN A 664 -22.57 24.97 -0.56
CA ASN A 664 -23.70 25.59 -1.26
C ASN A 664 -24.20 24.70 -2.41
N GLU A 665 -25.51 24.53 -2.54
CA GLU A 665 -26.23 23.39 -3.15
C GLU A 665 -26.31 23.34 -4.70
N ASN A 666 -25.63 24.19 -5.47
CA ASN A 666 -26.11 24.53 -6.83
C ASN A 666 -25.17 24.34 -8.05
N SER A 667 -24.14 23.49 -8.05
CA SER A 667 -23.36 23.24 -9.29
C SER A 667 -23.48 21.81 -9.83
N SER A 668 -24.06 21.71 -11.03
CA SER A 668 -24.29 20.48 -11.80
C SER A 668 -23.01 19.78 -12.25
N LYS A 669 -23.06 18.44 -12.19
CA LYS A 669 -21.99 17.46 -12.38
C LYS A 669 -21.56 17.31 -13.85
N THR A 670 -20.25 17.30 -14.12
CA THR A 670 -19.66 16.78 -15.37
C THR A 670 -18.55 15.77 -15.04
N LYS A 671 -18.62 14.60 -15.70
CA LYS A 671 -17.84 13.39 -15.44
C LYS A 671 -16.35 13.54 -15.83
N PRO A 672 -15.37 13.20 -14.97
CA PRO A 672 -13.97 13.08 -15.36
C PRO A 672 -13.70 11.77 -16.12
N LYS A 673 -12.94 11.87 -17.22
CA LYS A 673 -12.30 10.74 -17.91
C LYS A 673 -10.82 10.82 -17.49
N ASP A 674 -10.31 9.97 -16.61
CA ASP A 674 -9.32 8.95 -16.98
C ASP A 674 -8.88 8.21 -15.71
N LEU A 675 -8.99 6.88 -15.77
CA LEU A 675 -8.21 5.91 -15.00
C LEU A 675 -7.92 4.79 -16.02
N PRO A 676 -6.75 4.16 -15.91
CA PRO A 676 -6.17 3.37 -16.99
C PRO A 676 -7.01 2.16 -17.37
N VAL A 677 -6.88 1.80 -18.65
CA VAL A 677 -7.44 0.61 -19.30
C VAL A 677 -7.38 -0.60 -18.37
N VAL A 678 -8.53 -1.27 -18.21
CA VAL A 678 -8.67 -2.58 -17.58
C VAL A 678 -7.88 -3.58 -18.43
N GLU A 679 -6.58 -3.68 -18.21
CA GLU A 679 -5.77 -4.76 -18.75
C GLU A 679 -6.26 -6.08 -18.14
N LYS A 680 -6.27 -7.14 -18.97
CA LYS A 680 -6.66 -8.50 -18.59
C LYS A 680 -6.07 -8.85 -17.22
N GLN A 681 -6.93 -8.88 -16.20
CA GLN A 681 -6.53 -9.19 -14.85
C GLN A 681 -6.19 -10.68 -14.75
N ASN A 682 -4.91 -11.04 -14.91
CA ASN A 682 -4.38 -12.30 -14.37
C ASN A 682 -4.26 -12.16 -12.85
N GLN A 683 -5.41 -12.22 -12.17
CA GLN A 683 -5.50 -12.36 -10.72
C GLN A 683 -4.78 -13.65 -10.30
N THR A 684 -3.81 -13.55 -9.41
CA THR A 684 -3.20 -14.67 -8.68
C THR A 684 -3.49 -14.45 -7.20
N SER A 685 -4.66 -14.88 -6.74
CA SER A 685 -5.02 -14.78 -5.32
C SER A 685 -4.21 -15.73 -4.47
N THR A 686 -3.90 -15.34 -3.23
CA THR A 686 -3.22 -16.13 -2.19
C THR A 686 -4.00 -17.34 -1.64
N VAL A 687 -4.99 -17.88 -2.35
CA VAL A 687 -5.72 -19.11 -1.96
C VAL A 687 -4.87 -20.35 -2.30
N ASP A 688 -3.63 -20.40 -1.82
CA ASP A 688 -2.69 -21.52 -2.00
C ASP A 688 -2.82 -22.59 -0.91
N THR A 689 -3.84 -22.53 -0.03
CA THR A 689 -4.00 -23.53 1.06
C THR A 689 -5.34 -24.24 1.14
N PHE A 690 -6.27 -24.04 0.20
CA PHE A 690 -7.40 -24.96 0.06
C PHE A 690 -7.02 -26.04 -0.95
N THR A 691 -6.55 -27.20 -0.47
CA THR A 691 -6.15 -28.26 -1.39
C THR A 691 -7.38 -28.79 -2.11
N LEU A 692 -7.28 -28.99 -3.43
CA LEU A 692 -8.29 -29.63 -4.28
C LEU A 692 -8.83 -30.95 -3.67
N LYS A 693 -7.98 -31.60 -2.86
CA LYS A 693 -8.28 -32.79 -2.06
C LYS A 693 -9.43 -32.58 -1.06
N ASP A 694 -9.57 -31.40 -0.46
CA ASP A 694 -10.63 -31.08 0.50
C ASP A 694 -11.97 -30.74 -0.19
N ALA A 695 -11.91 -30.11 -1.35
CA ALA A 695 -13.08 -29.86 -2.20
C ALA A 695 -13.66 -31.16 -2.79
N VAL A 696 -12.80 -32.08 -3.21
CA VAL A 696 -13.18 -33.43 -3.68
C VAL A 696 -13.77 -34.28 -2.55
N LYS A 697 -13.24 -34.16 -1.32
CA LYS A 697 -13.73 -34.91 -0.14
C LYS A 697 -15.10 -34.44 0.35
N ALA A 698 -15.51 -33.22 0.01
CA ALA A 698 -16.78 -32.63 0.45
C ALA A 698 -18.01 -33.02 -0.40
N GLY A 699 -17.85 -33.69 -1.55
CA GLY A 699 -18.97 -34.19 -2.36
C GLY A 699 -19.93 -33.12 -2.91
N ARG A 700 -19.58 -31.83 -2.84
CA ARG A 700 -20.39 -30.68 -3.30
C ARG A 700 -19.89 -30.21 -4.66
N TYR A 701 -20.18 -30.98 -5.70
CA TYR A 701 -19.51 -30.91 -7.01
C TYR A 701 -19.60 -29.60 -7.83
N VAL A 702 -20.31 -28.55 -7.43
CA VAL A 702 -20.64 -27.46 -8.39
C VAL A 702 -20.80 -26.05 -7.76
N SER A 703 -20.67 -25.85 -6.44
CA SER A 703 -20.96 -24.52 -5.85
C SER A 703 -19.82 -23.50 -5.91
N ASN A 704 -18.57 -23.92 -6.11
CA ASN A 704 -17.39 -23.06 -5.92
C ASN A 704 -16.49 -22.98 -7.18
N TRP A 705 -17.06 -22.69 -8.36
CA TRP A 705 -16.31 -22.59 -9.63
C TRP A 705 -15.17 -21.55 -9.59
N GLU A 706 -15.28 -20.53 -8.74
CA GLU A 706 -14.24 -19.54 -8.50
C GLU A 706 -12.93 -20.20 -8.00
N GLN A 707 -13.03 -21.24 -7.17
CA GLN A 707 -11.88 -22.02 -6.67
C GLN A 707 -11.21 -22.85 -7.78
N TRP A 708 -11.98 -23.29 -8.78
CA TRP A 708 -11.45 -24.03 -9.93
C TRP A 708 -10.70 -23.14 -10.92
N CYS A 709 -11.20 -21.93 -11.18
CA CYS A 709 -10.50 -20.93 -11.99
C CYS A 709 -9.17 -20.51 -11.35
N LEU A 710 -9.12 -20.41 -10.01
CA LEU A 710 -7.91 -20.11 -9.25
C LEU A 710 -6.91 -21.29 -9.26
N ALA A 711 -7.39 -22.53 -9.07
CA ALA A 711 -6.56 -23.72 -9.13
C ALA A 711 -5.93 -23.95 -10.52
N TYR A 712 -6.65 -23.67 -11.62
CA TYR A 712 -6.11 -23.78 -12.98
C TYR A 712 -4.97 -22.77 -13.23
N LYS A 713 -5.08 -21.55 -12.69
CA LYS A 713 -4.06 -20.50 -12.80
C LYS A 713 -2.77 -20.80 -12.01
N SER A 714 -2.81 -21.68 -11.01
CA SER A 714 -1.64 -22.05 -10.19
C SER A 714 -0.57 -22.88 -10.94
N GLY A 715 -0.85 -23.36 -12.15
CA GLY A 715 0.11 -24.08 -13.00
C GLY A 715 0.33 -25.56 -12.64
N ASP A 716 -0.35 -26.10 -11.62
CA ASP A 716 -0.22 -27.51 -11.26
C ASP A 716 -0.91 -28.43 -12.29
N SER A 717 -0.10 -29.21 -13.02
CA SER A 717 -0.52 -30.15 -14.06
C SER A 717 -1.54 -31.21 -13.60
N LYS A 718 -1.58 -31.53 -12.30
CA LYS A 718 -2.55 -32.47 -11.74
C LYS A 718 -3.94 -31.85 -11.62
N ASN A 719 -4.02 -30.60 -11.13
CA ASN A 719 -5.25 -29.85 -11.00
C ASN A 719 -5.90 -29.60 -12.38
N LYS A 720 -5.08 -29.41 -13.42
CA LYS A 720 -5.52 -29.26 -14.81
C LYS A 720 -6.31 -30.49 -15.32
N LYS A 721 -5.81 -31.71 -15.10
CA LYS A 721 -6.49 -32.96 -15.52
C LYS A 721 -7.78 -33.23 -14.75
N GLU A 722 -7.79 -32.93 -13.45
CA GLU A 722 -8.98 -33.07 -12.62
C GLU A 722 -10.09 -32.09 -13.07
N LEU A 723 -9.73 -30.85 -13.43
CA LEU A 723 -10.66 -29.88 -14.01
C LEU A 723 -11.20 -30.35 -15.37
N GLU A 724 -10.35 -30.82 -16.27
CA GLU A 724 -10.78 -31.33 -17.58
C GLU A 724 -11.79 -32.48 -17.44
N THR A 725 -11.58 -33.35 -16.46
CA THR A 725 -12.50 -34.46 -16.15
C THR A 725 -13.84 -33.91 -15.65
N ALA A 726 -13.83 -32.94 -14.73
CA ALA A 726 -15.03 -32.31 -14.21
C ALA A 726 -15.83 -31.55 -15.28
N ILE A 727 -15.16 -30.87 -16.21
CA ILE A 727 -15.79 -30.19 -17.36
C ILE A 727 -16.51 -31.19 -18.24
N LYS A 728 -15.83 -32.29 -18.63
CA LYS A 728 -16.41 -33.32 -19.50
C LYS A 728 -17.62 -33.99 -18.86
N GLU A 729 -17.52 -34.31 -17.57
CA GLU A 729 -18.63 -34.89 -16.83
C GLU A 729 -19.82 -33.93 -16.69
N THR A 730 -19.55 -32.63 -16.48
CA THR A 730 -20.61 -31.61 -16.42
C THR A 730 -21.29 -31.46 -17.77
N ALA A 731 -20.53 -31.38 -18.87
CA ALA A 731 -21.09 -31.31 -20.23
C ALA A 731 -21.96 -32.54 -20.55
N ARG A 732 -21.49 -33.75 -20.23
CA ARG A 732 -22.26 -35.00 -20.39
C ARG A 732 -23.60 -34.94 -19.65
N ARG A 733 -23.59 -34.52 -18.39
CA ARG A 733 -24.81 -34.40 -17.57
C ARG A 733 -25.76 -33.31 -18.08
N MET A 734 -25.22 -32.21 -18.61
CA MET A 734 -26.05 -31.20 -19.27
C MET A 734 -26.70 -31.74 -20.55
N GLU A 735 -26.06 -32.67 -21.26
CA GLU A 735 -26.65 -33.33 -22.43
C GLU A 735 -27.73 -34.34 -22.06
N GLU A 736 -27.58 -35.00 -20.91
CA GLU A 736 -28.56 -35.95 -20.36
C GLU A 736 -29.80 -35.29 -19.76
N GLY A 737 -29.81 -33.96 -19.64
CA GLY A 737 -30.93 -33.21 -19.06
C GLY A 737 -31.01 -33.29 -17.54
N ASP A 738 -29.90 -33.58 -16.87
CA ASP A 738 -29.82 -33.73 -15.40
C ASP A 738 -30.10 -32.44 -14.61
N PHE A 739 -30.14 -31.29 -15.29
CA PHE A 739 -30.22 -29.99 -14.66
C PHE A 739 -31.51 -29.26 -15.03
N ASN A 740 -32.13 -28.63 -14.03
CA ASN A 740 -33.20 -27.67 -14.30
C ASN A 740 -32.64 -26.43 -15.01
N ARG A 741 -33.53 -25.66 -15.63
CA ARG A 741 -33.22 -24.46 -16.42
C ARG A 741 -32.30 -23.47 -15.70
N ASN A 742 -32.63 -23.08 -14.47
CA ASN A 742 -31.85 -22.08 -13.73
C ASN A 742 -30.42 -22.58 -13.47
N ARG A 743 -30.31 -23.87 -13.12
CA ARG A 743 -29.01 -24.51 -12.93
C ARG A 743 -28.20 -24.57 -14.22
N LEU A 744 -28.85 -24.75 -15.35
CA LEU A 744 -28.21 -24.76 -16.67
C LEU A 744 -27.64 -23.39 -17.04
N VAL A 745 -28.38 -22.30 -16.77
CA VAL A 745 -27.88 -20.93 -16.97
C VAL A 745 -26.64 -20.64 -16.11
N GLU A 746 -26.67 -21.00 -14.83
CA GLU A 746 -25.50 -20.86 -13.93
C GLU A 746 -24.29 -21.65 -14.44
N LEU A 747 -24.52 -22.88 -14.93
CA LEU A 747 -23.47 -23.71 -15.50
C LEU A 747 -22.88 -23.07 -16.76
N VAL A 748 -23.69 -22.54 -17.67
CA VAL A 748 -23.17 -21.88 -18.88
C VAL A 748 -22.36 -20.63 -18.53
N VAL A 749 -22.83 -19.81 -17.58
CA VAL A 749 -22.06 -18.67 -17.07
C VAL A 749 -20.72 -19.14 -16.50
N ALA A 750 -20.69 -20.21 -15.70
CA ALA A 750 -19.44 -20.78 -15.19
C ALA A 750 -18.53 -21.29 -16.32
N LEU A 751 -19.08 -21.99 -17.33
CA LEU A 751 -18.33 -22.46 -18.49
C LEU A 751 -17.73 -21.30 -19.29
N THR A 752 -18.42 -20.15 -19.40
CA THR A 752 -17.84 -18.97 -20.06
C THR A 752 -16.64 -18.40 -19.30
N ARG A 753 -16.65 -18.44 -17.96
CA ARG A 753 -15.49 -18.04 -17.13
C ARG A 753 -14.31 -18.99 -17.34
N ILE A 754 -14.57 -20.30 -17.44
CA ILE A 754 -13.55 -21.32 -17.74
C ILE A 754 -13.01 -21.17 -19.16
N TYR A 755 -13.87 -20.94 -20.14
CA TYR A 755 -13.48 -20.71 -21.54
C TYR A 755 -12.47 -19.56 -21.67
N TYR A 756 -12.65 -18.52 -20.87
CA TYR A 756 -11.76 -17.36 -20.84
C TYR A 756 -10.34 -17.70 -20.34
N VAL A 757 -10.21 -18.63 -19.39
CA VAL A 757 -8.91 -19.02 -18.79
C VAL A 757 -8.28 -20.27 -19.41
N ASN A 758 -9.04 -21.09 -20.14
CA ASN A 758 -8.55 -22.33 -20.76
C ASN A 758 -7.81 -22.03 -22.08
N GLU A 759 -6.60 -22.58 -22.23
CA GLU A 759 -5.78 -22.46 -23.44
C GLU A 759 -5.63 -23.79 -24.21
N ASP A 760 -6.28 -24.86 -23.75
CA ASP A 760 -6.11 -26.21 -24.32
C ASP A 760 -7.07 -26.52 -25.49
N LYS A 761 -6.84 -27.67 -26.16
CA LYS A 761 -7.63 -28.22 -27.27
C LYS A 761 -9.11 -28.46 -26.93
N SER A 762 -9.48 -28.51 -25.65
CA SER A 762 -10.87 -28.64 -25.18
C SER A 762 -11.68 -27.33 -25.28
N LYS A 763 -11.04 -26.21 -25.63
CA LYS A 763 -11.68 -24.89 -25.74
C LYS A 763 -12.81 -24.85 -26.78
N GLU A 764 -12.69 -25.55 -27.90
CA GLU A 764 -13.75 -25.62 -28.92
C GLU A 764 -14.93 -26.50 -28.47
N GLU A 765 -14.68 -27.55 -27.67
CA GLU A 765 -15.75 -28.37 -27.09
C GLU A 765 -16.58 -27.54 -26.10
N LEU A 766 -15.90 -26.77 -25.24
CA LEU A 766 -16.54 -25.80 -24.35
C LEU A 766 -17.36 -24.76 -25.13
N ALA A 767 -16.81 -24.20 -26.21
CA ALA A 767 -17.51 -23.24 -27.07
C ALA A 767 -18.82 -23.82 -27.62
N LYS A 768 -18.78 -25.07 -28.11
CA LYS A 768 -19.97 -25.76 -28.63
C LYS A 768 -21.02 -26.00 -27.56
N SER A 769 -20.63 -26.40 -26.36
CA SER A 769 -21.56 -26.54 -25.24
C SER A 769 -22.22 -25.20 -24.89
N ILE A 770 -21.43 -24.14 -24.74
CA ILE A 770 -21.95 -22.79 -24.45
C ILE A 770 -22.90 -22.32 -25.57
N GLU A 771 -22.53 -22.50 -26.84
CA GLU A 771 -23.34 -22.13 -28.01
C GLU A 771 -24.68 -22.86 -28.03
N LYS A 772 -24.68 -24.18 -27.84
CA LYS A 772 -25.91 -25.00 -27.81
C LYS A 772 -26.90 -24.45 -26.79
N TYR A 773 -26.47 -24.29 -25.54
CA TYR A 773 -27.35 -23.87 -24.46
C TYR A 773 -27.76 -22.39 -24.53
N SER A 774 -26.88 -21.53 -25.05
CA SER A 774 -27.24 -20.14 -25.33
C SER A 774 -28.33 -20.04 -26.39
N ASN A 775 -28.23 -20.88 -27.43
CA ASN A 775 -29.26 -20.98 -28.47
C ASN A 775 -30.58 -21.53 -27.93
N ASP A 776 -30.55 -22.49 -27.00
CA ASP A 776 -31.75 -23.03 -26.36
C ASP A 776 -32.51 -21.94 -25.59
N VAL A 777 -31.81 -21.14 -24.78
CA VAL A 777 -32.41 -20.00 -24.04
C VAL A 777 -32.87 -18.89 -24.98
N LEU A 778 -32.15 -18.64 -26.08
CA LEU A 778 -32.54 -17.65 -27.08
C LEU A 778 -33.87 -18.01 -27.77
N ASN A 779 -34.10 -19.30 -28.04
CA ASN A 779 -35.29 -19.79 -28.72
C ASN A 779 -36.48 -20.08 -27.78
N GLU A 780 -36.27 -19.96 -26.46
CA GLU A 780 -37.25 -20.35 -25.45
C GLU A 780 -38.39 -19.32 -25.35
N LYS A 781 -39.64 -19.82 -25.28
CA LYS A 781 -40.84 -18.95 -25.20
C LYS A 781 -41.23 -18.58 -23.77
N GLU A 782 -40.78 -19.35 -22.79
CA GLU A 782 -41.14 -19.14 -21.39
C GLU A 782 -40.28 -18.02 -20.78
N THR A 783 -40.91 -16.99 -20.22
CA THR A 783 -40.18 -15.87 -19.61
C THR A 783 -39.87 -16.21 -18.16
N PRO A 784 -38.59 -16.27 -17.74
CA PRO A 784 -38.25 -16.45 -16.33
C PRO A 784 -38.76 -15.26 -15.48
N LYS A 785 -38.80 -15.45 -14.16
CA LYS A 785 -39.24 -14.42 -13.21
C LYS A 785 -38.09 -14.01 -12.28
N GLY A 786 -38.13 -12.76 -11.83
CA GLY A 786 -37.14 -12.21 -10.89
C GLY A 786 -35.73 -12.21 -11.49
N VAL A 787 -34.72 -12.38 -10.63
CA VAL A 787 -33.28 -12.35 -10.97
C VAL A 787 -32.89 -13.31 -12.10
N ASN A 788 -33.68 -14.36 -12.35
CA ASN A 788 -33.45 -15.28 -13.47
C ASN A 788 -33.55 -14.60 -14.85
N ILE A 789 -34.29 -13.48 -14.98
CA ILE A 789 -34.28 -12.68 -16.22
C ILE A 789 -32.91 -12.02 -16.42
N LEU A 790 -32.32 -11.52 -15.34
CA LEU A 790 -30.99 -10.91 -15.34
C LEU A 790 -29.91 -11.98 -15.66
N ARG A 791 -30.01 -13.17 -15.08
CA ARG A 791 -29.12 -14.32 -15.36
C ARG A 791 -29.20 -14.82 -16.80
N ASP A 792 -30.40 -14.89 -17.37
CA ASP A 792 -30.58 -15.16 -18.81
C ASP A 792 -29.86 -14.11 -19.67
N GLY A 793 -30.07 -12.83 -19.33
CA GLY A 793 -29.43 -11.71 -20.01
C GLY A 793 -27.90 -11.82 -19.94
N GLU A 794 -27.37 -12.07 -18.74
CA GLU A 794 -25.95 -12.31 -18.50
C GLU A 794 -25.38 -13.39 -19.43
N MET A 795 -26.02 -14.55 -19.47
CA MET A 795 -25.55 -15.68 -20.27
C MET A 795 -25.50 -15.34 -21.76
N LEU A 796 -26.57 -14.74 -22.29
CA LEU A 796 -26.66 -14.36 -23.71
C LEU A 796 -25.67 -13.26 -24.09
N ILE A 797 -25.48 -12.27 -23.21
CA ILE A 797 -24.48 -11.21 -23.39
C ILE A 797 -23.08 -11.82 -23.41
N ARG A 798 -22.74 -12.68 -22.45
CA ARG A 798 -21.44 -13.36 -22.39
C ARG A 798 -21.18 -14.18 -23.66
N TYR A 799 -22.17 -14.93 -24.14
CA TYR A 799 -22.05 -15.66 -25.40
C TYR A 799 -21.82 -14.72 -26.59
N GLY A 800 -22.61 -13.65 -26.70
CA GLY A 800 -22.48 -12.67 -27.76
C GLY A 800 -21.13 -11.95 -27.79
N ILE A 801 -20.53 -11.71 -26.62
CA ILE A 801 -19.20 -11.08 -26.49
C ILE A 801 -18.07 -12.06 -26.80
N LEU A 802 -18.14 -13.30 -26.28
CA LEU A 802 -17.05 -14.26 -26.38
C LEU A 802 -16.96 -14.95 -27.74
N PHE A 803 -18.06 -14.99 -28.49
CA PHE A 803 -18.15 -15.71 -29.77
C PHE A 803 -18.75 -14.84 -30.89
N PRO A 804 -18.25 -13.61 -31.11
CA PRO A 804 -18.88 -12.65 -32.03
C PRO A 804 -18.96 -13.14 -33.48
N GLU A 805 -18.14 -14.13 -33.85
CA GLU A 805 -18.11 -14.77 -35.16
C GLU A 805 -19.26 -15.77 -35.40
N ARG A 806 -19.96 -16.19 -34.33
CA ARG A 806 -21.04 -17.17 -34.43
C ARG A 806 -22.32 -16.51 -34.93
N LEU A 807 -23.08 -17.26 -35.73
CA LEU A 807 -24.25 -16.74 -36.45
C LEU A 807 -25.29 -16.06 -35.53
N LYS A 808 -25.49 -16.62 -34.33
CA LYS A 808 -26.47 -16.15 -33.34
C LYS A 808 -25.90 -15.22 -32.26
N ALA A 809 -24.62 -14.88 -32.32
CA ALA A 809 -23.97 -14.10 -31.26
C ALA A 809 -24.54 -12.69 -31.14
N LYS A 810 -24.70 -11.99 -32.27
CA LYS A 810 -25.29 -10.64 -32.29
C LYS A 810 -26.74 -10.64 -31.79
N GLU A 811 -27.54 -11.60 -32.27
CA GLU A 811 -28.93 -11.76 -31.83
C GLU A 811 -29.01 -12.03 -30.31
N SER A 812 -28.11 -12.87 -29.79
CA SER A 812 -28.00 -13.15 -28.36
C SER A 812 -27.60 -11.92 -27.55
N LEU A 813 -26.62 -11.14 -28.04
CA LEU A 813 -26.17 -9.91 -27.39
C LEU A 813 -27.30 -8.89 -27.29
N ASP A 814 -27.99 -8.63 -28.42
CA ASP A 814 -29.09 -7.68 -28.50
C ASP A 814 -30.26 -8.12 -27.60
N PHE A 815 -30.65 -9.40 -27.68
CA PHE A 815 -31.74 -9.95 -26.86
C PHE A 815 -31.39 -10.00 -25.37
N GLY A 816 -30.14 -10.30 -25.04
CA GLY A 816 -29.63 -10.28 -23.68
C GLY A 816 -29.75 -8.89 -23.06
N TRP A 817 -29.36 -7.83 -23.80
CA TRP A 817 -29.53 -6.46 -23.32
C TRP A 817 -31.00 -6.07 -23.14
N GLU A 818 -31.90 -6.48 -24.04
CA GLU A 818 -33.33 -6.22 -23.87
C GLU A 818 -33.89 -6.91 -22.62
N LYS A 819 -33.42 -8.11 -22.27
CA LYS A 819 -33.76 -8.77 -21.00
C LYS A 819 -33.27 -7.98 -19.79
N VAL A 820 -32.03 -7.49 -19.81
CA VAL A 820 -31.47 -6.67 -18.71
C VAL A 820 -32.24 -5.36 -18.56
N LYS A 821 -32.53 -4.64 -19.65
CA LYS A 821 -33.34 -3.40 -19.61
C LYS A 821 -34.71 -3.65 -19.00
N LYS A 822 -35.40 -4.70 -19.46
CA LYS A 822 -36.70 -5.09 -18.94
C LYS A 822 -36.63 -5.37 -17.44
N TYR A 823 -35.65 -6.15 -17.00
CA TYR A 823 -35.43 -6.47 -15.58
C TYR A 823 -35.24 -5.21 -14.74
N LEU A 824 -34.31 -4.33 -15.14
CA LEU A 824 -34.01 -3.10 -14.42
C LEU A 824 -35.22 -2.16 -14.34
N LYS A 825 -35.99 -2.03 -15.42
CA LYS A 825 -37.19 -1.20 -15.48
C LYS A 825 -38.32 -1.74 -14.58
N GLU A 826 -38.48 -3.06 -14.50
CA GLU A 826 -39.56 -3.68 -13.73
C GLU A 826 -39.26 -3.78 -12.23
N ASN A 827 -37.98 -3.80 -11.83
CA ASN A 827 -37.59 -4.13 -10.46
C ASN A 827 -36.95 -2.98 -9.68
N PHE A 828 -36.30 -2.03 -10.36
CA PHE A 828 -35.64 -0.90 -9.72
C PHE A 828 -36.36 0.42 -9.99
N ASN A 829 -36.65 1.16 -8.92
CA ASN A 829 -37.11 2.54 -9.07
C ASN A 829 -35.95 3.48 -9.48
N GLU A 830 -36.27 4.74 -9.79
CA GLU A 830 -35.32 5.79 -10.18
C GLU A 830 -34.24 6.11 -9.13
N GLU A 831 -34.46 5.73 -7.86
CA GLU A 831 -33.53 5.92 -6.75
C GLU A 831 -32.54 4.76 -6.59
N GLY A 832 -32.76 3.63 -7.27
CA GLY A 832 -31.89 2.45 -7.21
C GLY A 832 -32.34 1.38 -6.22
N PHE A 833 -33.54 1.48 -5.65
CA PHE A 833 -34.08 0.47 -4.74
C PHE A 833 -34.72 -0.70 -5.49
N ASP A 834 -34.35 -1.92 -5.10
CA ASP A 834 -34.92 -3.17 -5.61
C ASP A 834 -36.16 -3.58 -4.80
N LYS A 835 -37.28 -3.80 -5.50
CA LYS A 835 -38.52 -4.27 -4.88
C LYS A 835 -38.40 -5.66 -4.23
N TYR A 836 -37.44 -6.49 -4.67
CA TYR A 836 -37.21 -7.82 -4.12
C TYR A 836 -36.17 -7.86 -3.00
N THR A 837 -35.52 -6.73 -2.69
CA THR A 837 -34.49 -6.59 -1.66
C THR A 837 -33.34 -7.60 -1.78
N ASP A 838 -32.88 -7.86 -3.01
CA ASP A 838 -31.67 -8.63 -3.32
C ASP A 838 -30.65 -7.83 -4.21
N PRO A 839 -30.46 -6.51 -4.01
CA PRO A 839 -29.69 -5.65 -4.91
C PRO A 839 -28.18 -5.95 -4.98
N ILE A 840 -27.57 -6.61 -3.99
CA ILE A 840 -26.14 -6.99 -4.05
C ILE A 840 -25.91 -8.03 -5.15
N GLU A 841 -26.80 -9.01 -5.26
CA GLU A 841 -26.71 -10.06 -6.29
C GLU A 841 -26.88 -9.46 -7.69
N ASP A 842 -27.79 -8.50 -7.84
CA ASP A 842 -27.98 -7.78 -9.09
C ASP A 842 -26.75 -6.98 -9.49
N VAL A 843 -26.14 -6.23 -8.56
CA VAL A 843 -24.90 -5.47 -8.81
C VAL A 843 -23.74 -6.40 -9.13
N LYS A 844 -23.62 -7.56 -8.48
CA LYS A 844 -22.62 -8.58 -8.83
C LYS A 844 -22.71 -8.94 -10.30
N ILE A 845 -23.89 -9.27 -10.79
CA ILE A 845 -24.11 -9.65 -12.20
C ILE A 845 -23.84 -8.48 -13.14
N LEU A 846 -24.39 -7.30 -12.85
CA LEU A 846 -24.26 -6.12 -13.70
C LEU A 846 -22.80 -5.66 -13.82
N THR A 847 -22.08 -5.53 -12.71
CA THR A 847 -20.67 -5.11 -12.72
C THR A 847 -19.77 -6.13 -13.42
N GLU A 848 -20.04 -7.44 -13.28
CA GLU A 848 -19.31 -8.48 -14.02
C GLU A 848 -19.52 -8.37 -15.54
N ILE A 849 -20.75 -8.13 -15.99
CA ILE A 849 -21.07 -7.95 -17.42
C ILE A 849 -20.41 -6.67 -17.95
N GLU A 850 -20.56 -5.56 -17.23
CA GLU A 850 -19.97 -4.28 -17.63
C GLU A 850 -18.44 -4.36 -17.72
N ARG A 851 -17.79 -5.04 -16.77
CA ARG A 851 -16.35 -5.35 -16.86
C ARG A 851 -16.02 -6.16 -18.11
N LEU A 852 -16.80 -7.20 -18.42
CA LEU A 852 -16.58 -8.00 -19.61
C LEU A 852 -16.74 -7.17 -20.89
N CYS A 853 -17.72 -6.27 -20.95
CA CYS A 853 -17.90 -5.35 -22.06
C CYS A 853 -16.71 -4.40 -22.23
N LEU A 854 -16.24 -3.80 -21.14
CA LEU A 854 -15.08 -2.89 -21.16
C LEU A 854 -13.80 -3.60 -21.63
N ILE A 855 -13.58 -4.84 -21.23
CA ILE A 855 -12.41 -5.64 -21.63
C ILE A 855 -12.45 -6.00 -23.13
N ASN A 856 -13.63 -6.09 -23.73
CA ASN A 856 -13.82 -6.51 -25.13
C ASN A 856 -14.28 -5.36 -26.04
N ASP A 857 -14.17 -4.10 -25.59
CA ASP A 857 -14.60 -2.91 -26.32
C ASP A 857 -16.06 -2.97 -26.83
N VAL A 858 -16.95 -3.63 -26.08
CA VAL A 858 -18.37 -3.76 -26.42
C VAL A 858 -19.15 -2.61 -25.78
N LYS A 859 -19.95 -1.91 -26.58
CA LYS A 859 -20.78 -0.80 -26.10
C LYS A 859 -21.87 -1.29 -25.14
N ILE A 860 -21.87 -0.74 -23.93
CA ILE A 860 -22.94 -0.93 -22.94
C ILE A 860 -24.06 0.08 -23.24
N PRO A 861 -25.35 -0.31 -23.21
CA PRO A 861 -26.45 0.65 -23.32
C PRO A 861 -26.43 1.70 -22.18
N ASP A 862 -26.49 2.99 -22.51
CA ASP A 862 -26.37 4.10 -21.55
C ASP A 862 -27.40 4.03 -20.41
N GLU A 863 -28.62 3.57 -20.71
CA GLU A 863 -29.68 3.35 -19.71
C GLU A 863 -29.29 2.31 -18.66
N ILE A 864 -28.61 1.24 -19.06
CA ILE A 864 -28.13 0.21 -18.13
C ILE A 864 -26.95 0.76 -17.33
N PHE A 865 -25.96 1.32 -18.02
CA PHE A 865 -24.74 1.85 -17.39
C PHE A 865 -25.06 2.91 -16.32
N SER A 866 -25.95 3.85 -16.62
CA SER A 866 -26.37 4.88 -15.68
C SER A 866 -27.24 4.33 -14.53
N LYS A 867 -28.04 3.31 -14.78
CA LYS A 867 -28.87 2.65 -13.76
C LYS A 867 -28.03 1.83 -12.79
N THR A 868 -27.04 1.08 -13.28
CA THR A 868 -26.11 0.32 -12.44
C THR A 868 -25.31 1.26 -11.53
N GLU A 869 -24.78 2.38 -12.05
CA GLU A 869 -24.10 3.42 -11.25
C GLU A 869 -24.98 3.90 -10.08
N LYS A 870 -26.28 4.11 -10.35
CA LYS A 870 -27.27 4.56 -9.36
C LYS A 870 -27.59 3.51 -8.29
N ILE A 871 -27.66 2.23 -8.67
CA ILE A 871 -27.89 1.14 -7.72
C ILE A 871 -26.69 1.01 -6.77
N ILE A 872 -25.46 1.09 -7.28
CA ILE A 872 -24.26 1.05 -6.45
C ILE A 872 -24.19 2.26 -5.51
N GLU A 873 -24.52 3.46 -6.01
CA GLU A 873 -24.62 4.67 -5.18
C GLU A 873 -25.64 4.50 -4.04
N PHE A 874 -26.81 3.95 -4.33
CA PHE A 874 -27.83 3.63 -3.33
C PHE A 874 -27.30 2.67 -2.25
N LEU A 875 -26.61 1.60 -2.65
CA LEU A 875 -26.04 0.63 -1.71
C LEU A 875 -24.90 1.21 -0.88
N MET A 876 -24.07 2.09 -1.46
CA MET A 876 -23.02 2.80 -0.73
C MET A 876 -23.62 3.56 0.47
N TYR A 877 -24.67 4.35 0.24
CA TYR A 877 -25.35 5.12 1.30
C TYR A 877 -26.00 4.22 2.35
N CYS A 878 -26.58 3.10 1.94
CA CYS A 878 -27.17 2.11 2.85
C CYS A 878 -26.14 1.21 3.55
N GLY A 879 -24.86 1.32 3.21
CA GLY A 879 -23.76 0.52 3.75
C GLY A 879 -23.44 0.84 5.20
N ASN A 880 -23.43 -0.18 6.05
CA ASN A 880 -22.93 -0.08 7.40
C ASN A 880 -21.42 0.17 7.41
N PRO A 881 -20.84 0.59 8.57
CA PRO A 881 -19.41 0.82 8.65
C PRO A 881 -18.54 -0.36 8.23
N ASP A 882 -18.95 -1.60 8.55
CA ASP A 882 -18.27 -2.85 8.16
C ASP A 882 -18.36 -3.18 6.66
N GLY A 883 -19.11 -2.39 5.89
CA GLY A 883 -19.39 -2.65 4.48
C GLY A 883 -20.57 -3.59 4.24
N THR A 884 -21.27 -4.08 5.27
CA THR A 884 -22.50 -4.86 5.12
C THR A 884 -23.70 -3.97 4.81
N ILE A 885 -24.79 -4.56 4.31
CA ILE A 885 -26.05 -3.86 4.03
C ILE A 885 -27.14 -4.33 4.99
N SER A 886 -28.03 -3.41 5.38
CA SER A 886 -29.21 -3.72 6.20
C SER A 886 -30.12 -4.77 5.56
N GLU A 887 -30.71 -5.67 6.36
CA GLU A 887 -31.64 -6.69 5.86
C GLU A 887 -32.96 -6.14 5.30
N PHE A 888 -33.28 -4.87 5.59
CA PHE A 888 -34.43 -4.19 4.96
C PHE A 888 -34.14 -3.75 3.53
N ILE A 889 -32.86 -3.70 3.17
CA ILE A 889 -32.37 -3.27 1.87
C ILE A 889 -31.91 -4.49 1.05
N ASP A 890 -31.13 -5.38 1.67
CA ASP A 890 -30.65 -6.62 1.05
C ASP A 890 -30.72 -7.80 2.02
N LYS A 891 -31.45 -8.85 1.66
CA LYS A 891 -31.68 -10.03 2.53
C LYS A 891 -30.41 -10.84 2.82
N SER A 892 -29.40 -10.78 1.94
CA SER A 892 -28.17 -11.55 2.08
C SER A 892 -27.25 -11.03 3.18
N LYS A 893 -27.41 -9.76 3.59
CA LYS A 893 -26.49 -9.04 4.49
C LYS A 893 -25.04 -9.02 3.97
N GLY A 894 -24.86 -9.16 2.65
CA GLY A 894 -23.56 -9.24 2.01
C GLY A 894 -22.74 -7.95 2.16
N ASN A 895 -21.42 -8.09 2.00
CA ASN A 895 -20.52 -6.96 1.94
C ASN A 895 -20.56 -6.29 0.55
N ILE A 896 -20.77 -4.98 0.49
CA ILE A 896 -20.84 -4.22 -0.76
C ILE A 896 -19.48 -3.72 -1.25
N ARG A 897 -18.41 -3.79 -0.43
CA ARG A 897 -17.11 -3.15 -0.73
C ARG A 897 -16.46 -3.67 -2.00
N GLU A 898 -16.53 -4.97 -2.30
CA GLU A 898 -16.05 -5.53 -3.58
C GLU A 898 -16.71 -4.84 -4.78
N TRP A 899 -18.01 -4.62 -4.70
CA TRP A 899 -18.78 -4.01 -5.78
C TRP A 899 -18.60 -2.50 -5.85
N LEU A 900 -18.37 -1.84 -4.72
CA LEU A 900 -17.94 -0.44 -4.69
C LEU A 900 -16.55 -0.28 -5.29
N TYR A 901 -15.64 -1.23 -5.06
CA TYR A 901 -14.34 -1.25 -5.71
C TYR A 901 -14.50 -1.35 -7.23
N TRP A 902 -15.25 -2.33 -7.74
CA TRP A 902 -15.48 -2.45 -9.18
C TRP A 902 -16.21 -1.23 -9.75
N GLY A 903 -17.23 -0.74 -9.04
CA GLY A 903 -17.93 0.50 -9.40
C GLY A 903 -16.97 1.69 -9.47
N SER A 904 -16.01 1.80 -8.55
CA SER A 904 -15.01 2.87 -8.56
C SER A 904 -14.15 2.82 -9.83
N LYS A 905 -13.79 1.62 -10.30
CA LYS A 905 -13.01 1.43 -11.54
C LYS A 905 -13.85 1.68 -12.80
N ILE A 906 -15.09 1.20 -12.83
CA ILE A 906 -16.01 1.32 -13.97
C ILE A 906 -16.48 2.78 -14.16
N TYR A 907 -16.93 3.42 -13.07
CA TYR A 907 -17.55 4.75 -13.11
C TYR A 907 -16.60 5.88 -12.71
N LYS A 908 -15.37 5.57 -12.30
CA LYS A 908 -14.36 6.55 -11.87
C LYS A 908 -14.84 7.39 -10.66
N ARG A 909 -15.48 6.72 -9.71
CA ARG A 909 -16.08 7.30 -8.49
C ARG A 909 -15.13 7.12 -7.30
N THR A 910 -14.51 8.21 -6.85
CA THR A 910 -13.53 8.19 -5.73
C THR A 910 -14.17 7.97 -4.36
N ASP A 911 -15.46 8.26 -4.25
CA ASP A 911 -16.29 7.96 -3.09
C ASP A 911 -16.65 6.49 -2.98
N PHE A 912 -16.89 5.82 -4.12
CA PHE A 912 -16.98 4.37 -4.15
C PHE A 912 -15.66 3.74 -3.69
N ARG A 913 -14.52 4.29 -4.14
CA ARG A 913 -13.18 3.83 -3.74
C ARG A 913 -12.97 3.98 -2.23
N TYR A 914 -13.40 5.09 -1.64
CA TYR A 914 -13.31 5.34 -0.19
C TYR A 914 -14.07 4.34 0.65
N VAL A 915 -15.34 4.12 0.32
CA VAL A 915 -16.16 3.17 1.07
C VAL A 915 -15.68 1.73 0.84
N ALA A 916 -15.22 1.40 -0.37
CA ALA A 916 -14.62 0.11 -0.69
C ALA A 916 -13.39 -0.21 0.19
N PHE A 917 -12.52 0.78 0.41
CA PHE A 917 -11.31 0.64 1.22
C PHE A 917 -11.50 0.88 2.71
N GLY A 918 -12.72 0.79 3.24
CA GLY A 918 -12.87 0.91 4.68
C GLY A 918 -12.54 2.32 5.19
N GLY A 919 -12.73 3.36 4.36
CA GLY A 919 -12.54 4.76 4.75
C GLY A 919 -11.08 5.21 4.84
N LEU A 920 -10.17 4.49 4.17
CA LEU A 920 -8.76 4.83 4.15
C LEU A 920 -8.46 6.12 3.39
N LEU A 921 -7.56 6.90 3.97
CA LEU A 921 -6.98 8.07 3.34
C LEU A 921 -5.89 7.60 2.37
N MET A 922 -6.28 7.36 1.12
CA MET A 922 -5.40 6.93 0.05
C MET A 922 -5.48 7.88 -1.13
N GLU A 923 -4.54 7.72 -2.07
CA GLU A 923 -4.58 8.38 -3.36
C GLU A 923 -5.94 8.18 -4.05
N ASN A 924 -6.58 9.27 -4.47
CA ASN A 924 -7.85 9.26 -5.20
C ASN A 924 -9.03 8.60 -4.43
N CYS A 925 -9.05 8.72 -3.10
CA CYS A 925 -9.97 8.04 -2.19
C CYS A 925 -10.61 9.06 -1.21
N PHE A 926 -11.89 9.43 -1.41
CA PHE A 926 -12.53 10.53 -0.68
C PHE A 926 -13.91 10.15 -0.16
N GLU A 927 -14.30 10.63 1.01
CA GLU A 927 -15.63 10.32 1.55
C GLU A 927 -16.78 10.83 0.65
N PRO A 928 -17.93 10.14 0.63
CA PRO A 928 -19.12 10.64 -0.04
C PRO A 928 -19.59 12.00 0.51
N GLU A 929 -20.07 12.85 -0.40
CA GLU A 929 -20.46 14.25 -0.12
C GLU A 929 -21.51 14.40 0.98
N LYS A 930 -22.45 13.45 1.09
CA LYS A 930 -23.51 13.47 2.10
C LYS A 930 -23.25 12.40 3.14
N THR A 931 -23.51 12.69 4.41
CA THR A 931 -23.55 11.64 5.43
C THR A 931 -24.93 10.99 5.47
N SER A 932 -25.98 11.80 5.60
CA SER A 932 -27.38 11.36 5.64
C SER A 932 -28.08 11.56 4.29
N ILE A 933 -29.00 10.66 3.95
CA ILE A 933 -29.75 10.71 2.69
C ILE A 933 -31.18 10.16 2.88
N ALA A 934 -32.12 10.73 2.11
CA ALA A 934 -33.49 10.25 2.03
C ALA A 934 -33.79 9.79 0.60
N TYR A 935 -34.33 8.58 0.49
CA TYR A 935 -34.88 7.97 -0.72
C TYR A 935 -36.39 7.86 -0.53
N GLU A 936 -37.08 8.98 -0.76
CA GLU A 936 -38.50 9.13 -0.41
C GLU A 936 -39.39 8.15 -1.16
N LYS A 937 -39.08 7.86 -2.43
CA LYS A 937 -39.86 6.94 -3.26
C LYS A 937 -39.62 5.48 -2.89
N SER A 938 -38.43 5.20 -2.36
CA SER A 938 -38.04 3.89 -1.83
C SER A 938 -38.52 3.67 -0.40
N GLY A 939 -38.91 4.75 0.31
CA GLY A 939 -39.23 4.70 1.74
C GLY A 939 -38.02 4.37 2.60
N VAL A 940 -36.80 4.74 2.17
CA VAL A 940 -35.53 4.44 2.85
C VAL A 940 -34.85 5.73 3.28
N TYR A 941 -34.49 5.81 4.56
CA TYR A 941 -33.90 7.01 5.15
C TYR A 941 -32.68 6.60 5.95
N VAL A 942 -31.52 7.18 5.63
CA VAL A 942 -30.25 6.87 6.28
C VAL A 942 -29.77 8.11 7.01
N MET A 943 -29.59 8.00 8.33
CA MET A 943 -28.91 8.98 9.16
C MET A 943 -27.52 8.47 9.55
N ARG A 944 -26.49 9.27 9.32
CA ARG A 944 -25.09 8.88 9.56
C ARG A 944 -24.28 10.07 10.05
N ASN A 945 -23.35 9.81 10.96
CA ASN A 945 -22.49 10.84 11.52
C ASN A 945 -21.16 11.10 10.81
N GLY A 946 -20.74 10.20 9.94
CA GLY A 946 -19.61 10.37 9.04
C GLY A 946 -19.35 9.11 8.24
N TRP A 947 -18.29 9.11 7.44
CA TRP A 947 -17.87 7.93 6.66
C TRP A 947 -16.60 7.28 7.20
N ASP A 948 -16.12 7.71 8.36
CA ASP A 948 -14.87 7.26 8.96
C ASP A 948 -14.98 5.85 9.57
N ILE A 949 -15.02 4.82 8.74
CA ILE A 949 -15.27 3.43 9.15
C ILE A 949 -14.02 2.72 9.72
N ARG A 950 -13.01 3.49 10.16
CA ARG A 950 -11.75 3.01 10.73
C ARG A 950 -11.94 2.48 12.15
N ASP A 951 -11.34 1.33 12.44
CA ASP A 951 -11.18 0.81 13.80
C ASP A 951 -9.86 1.33 14.39
N ARG A 952 -9.88 2.51 15.02
CA ARG A 952 -8.65 3.19 15.51
C ARG A 952 -8.07 2.61 16.81
N TYR A 953 -8.44 1.40 17.23
CA TYR A 953 -8.17 0.98 18.61
C TYR A 953 -6.75 0.45 18.88
N LEU A 954 -5.94 0.15 17.85
CA LEU A 954 -4.67 -0.57 18.06
C LEU A 954 -3.42 0.29 18.25
N THR A 955 -3.48 1.61 18.04
CA THR A 955 -2.30 2.46 18.25
C THR A 955 -2.50 3.39 19.45
N PRO A 956 -1.69 3.26 20.52
CA PRO A 956 -1.74 4.16 21.68
C PRO A 956 -1.34 5.62 21.36
N PHE A 957 -1.13 5.94 20.07
CA PHE A 957 -0.59 7.22 19.59
C PHE A 957 -1.66 8.12 18.95
N PHE A 958 -2.84 7.61 18.62
CA PHE A 958 -3.97 8.41 18.11
C PHE A 958 -4.99 8.75 19.19
N HIS A 959 -4.52 9.16 20.37
CA HIS A 959 -5.36 9.85 21.34
C HIS A 959 -5.52 11.31 20.90
N ASP A 960 -6.21 11.51 19.78
CA ASP A 960 -6.78 12.81 19.46
C ASP A 960 -8.06 12.93 20.29
N GLU A 961 -7.98 13.62 21.43
CA GLU A 961 -9.05 13.76 22.43
C GLU A 961 -10.37 14.26 21.78
N ASP A 962 -10.30 14.92 20.63
CA ASP A 962 -11.44 15.51 19.91
C ASP A 962 -12.04 14.62 18.79
N LYS A 963 -11.45 13.44 18.47
CA LYS A 963 -11.82 12.67 17.25
C LYS A 963 -12.13 11.18 17.43
N GLU A 964 -12.40 10.70 18.65
CA GLU A 964 -13.08 9.39 18.85
C GLU A 964 -14.56 9.45 18.43
N LYS A 965 -14.87 10.00 17.25
CA LYS A 965 -16.22 10.00 16.67
C LYS A 965 -16.51 8.62 16.11
N ARG A 966 -17.05 7.83 17.02
CA ARG A 966 -17.58 6.48 16.83
C ARG A 966 -18.62 6.51 15.69
N GLN A 967 -18.38 5.85 14.55
CA GLN A 967 -19.32 5.87 13.42
C GLN A 967 -20.58 5.08 13.67
N VAL A 968 -21.70 5.65 13.26
CA VAL A 968 -23.04 5.08 13.43
C VAL A 968 -23.88 5.36 12.20
N VAL A 969 -24.65 4.36 11.80
CA VAL A 969 -25.60 4.43 10.71
C VAL A 969 -26.96 3.96 11.23
N TYR A 970 -27.98 4.77 10.98
CA TYR A 970 -29.37 4.45 11.30
C TYR A 970 -30.17 4.42 10.00
N THR A 971 -30.56 3.22 9.58
CA THR A 971 -31.36 2.98 8.39
C THR A 971 -32.81 2.75 8.79
N ILE A 972 -33.70 3.58 8.29
CA ILE A 972 -35.12 3.59 8.66
C ILE A 972 -35.95 3.35 7.41
N THR A 973 -36.87 2.39 7.50
CA THR A 973 -37.80 2.03 6.43
C THR A 973 -39.24 1.94 6.95
N GLU A 974 -40.21 1.85 6.04
CA GLU A 974 -41.60 1.58 6.42
C GLU A 974 -41.82 0.19 7.04
N LYS A 975 -40.89 -0.76 6.82
CA LYS A 975 -40.96 -2.14 7.34
C LYS A 975 -40.25 -2.30 8.68
N GLY A 976 -39.41 -1.33 9.06
CA GLY A 976 -38.58 -1.41 10.24
C GLY A 976 -37.32 -0.57 10.15
N GLU A 977 -36.47 -0.71 11.16
CA GLU A 977 -35.31 0.15 11.40
C GLU A 977 -34.09 -0.71 11.76
N ASP A 978 -32.92 -0.31 11.29
CA ASP A 978 -31.63 -0.98 11.50
C ASP A 978 -30.61 0.03 11.97
N PHE A 979 -29.91 -0.31 13.05
CA PHE A 979 -28.95 0.56 13.71
C PHE A 979 -27.61 -0.15 13.82
N SER A 980 -26.54 0.49 13.34
CA SER A 980 -25.19 -0.09 13.29
C SER A 980 -24.15 0.92 13.78
N ALA A 981 -23.11 0.45 14.45
CA ALA A 981 -21.95 1.25 14.85
C ALA A 981 -20.68 0.40 14.91
N TYR A 982 -19.49 0.99 14.72
CA TYR A 982 -18.20 0.30 14.92
C TYR A 982 -18.02 -1.02 14.19
N ASN A 983 -18.32 -1.03 12.89
CA ASN A 983 -18.25 -2.25 12.09
C ASN A 983 -19.07 -3.40 12.71
N ARG A 984 -20.15 -3.05 13.42
CA ARG A 984 -21.06 -3.97 14.09
C ARG A 984 -22.48 -3.49 13.92
N LYS A 985 -23.37 -4.45 13.80
CA LYS A 985 -24.81 -4.20 13.89
C LYS A 985 -25.19 -4.07 15.36
N LEU A 986 -25.94 -3.04 15.73
CA LEU A 986 -26.40 -2.77 17.11
C LEU A 986 -27.87 -3.09 17.37
N GLY A 987 -28.75 -3.13 16.35
CA GLY A 987 -30.13 -3.61 16.53
C GLY A 987 -31.01 -3.54 15.30
N ILE A 988 -32.06 -4.38 15.28
CA ILE A 988 -33.13 -4.37 14.28
C ILE A 988 -34.47 -4.22 14.98
N LYS A 989 -35.31 -3.31 14.50
CA LYS A 989 -36.72 -3.20 14.88
C LYS A 989 -37.60 -3.48 13.68
N LYS A 990 -38.33 -4.60 13.68
CA LYS A 990 -39.37 -4.88 12.67
C LYS A 990 -40.68 -4.26 13.12
N ALA A 991 -40.93 -3.02 12.73
CA ALA A 991 -42.14 -2.29 13.07
C ALA A 991 -42.67 -1.57 11.83
N GLU A 992 -43.87 -1.93 11.39
CA GLU A 992 -44.54 -1.23 10.30
C GLU A 992 -44.85 0.21 10.70
N GLN A 993 -44.40 1.16 9.89
CA GLN A 993 -44.55 2.59 10.13
C GLN A 993 -44.70 3.36 8.83
N LYS A 994 -45.38 4.51 8.90
CA LYS A 994 -45.53 5.47 7.81
C LYS A 994 -44.64 6.67 8.06
N ILE A 995 -43.82 7.01 7.08
CA ILE A 995 -42.93 8.16 7.17
C ILE A 995 -43.71 9.41 6.77
N VAL A 996 -43.70 10.43 7.64
CA VAL A 996 -44.53 11.65 7.53
C VAL A 996 -43.72 12.81 7.00
N LYS A 997 -42.47 12.96 7.44
CA LYS A 997 -41.64 14.11 7.11
C LYS A 997 -40.16 13.77 7.27
N TRP A 998 -39.33 14.18 6.30
CA TRP A 998 -37.88 14.26 6.43
C TRP A 998 -37.43 15.70 6.23
N VAL A 999 -36.43 16.15 7.00
CA VAL A 999 -35.77 17.44 6.81
C VAL A 999 -34.28 17.25 7.06
N THR A 1000 -33.46 17.58 6.08
CA THR A 1000 -32.00 17.74 6.24
C THR A 1000 -31.71 19.22 6.34
N LYS A 1001 -31.00 19.62 7.40
CA LYS A 1001 -30.38 20.94 7.54
C LYS A 1001 -28.88 20.78 7.79
N GLU A 1002 -28.20 21.91 7.76
CA GLU A 1002 -26.76 22.00 8.00
C GLU A 1002 -26.35 21.31 9.32
N ASN A 1003 -27.08 21.59 10.41
CA ASN A 1003 -26.72 21.12 11.75
C ASN A 1003 -27.53 19.91 12.25
N TYR A 1004 -28.56 19.48 11.52
CA TYR A 1004 -29.37 18.33 11.94
C TYR A 1004 -30.13 17.68 10.79
N ASP A 1005 -30.44 16.40 10.93
CA ASP A 1005 -31.49 15.72 10.17
C ASP A 1005 -32.68 15.43 11.08
N TYR A 1006 -33.89 15.44 10.53
CA TYR A 1006 -35.13 15.23 11.26
C TYR A 1006 -36.01 14.30 10.45
N LEU A 1007 -36.58 13.30 11.11
CA LEU A 1007 -37.53 12.36 10.56
C LEU A 1007 -38.74 12.21 11.49
N GLU A 1008 -39.93 12.30 10.92
CA GLU A 1008 -41.18 12.01 11.63
C GLU A 1008 -41.82 10.75 11.03
N VAL A 1009 -42.20 9.80 11.89
CA VAL A 1009 -42.84 8.54 11.52
C VAL A 1009 -44.10 8.33 12.38
N ILE A 1010 -45.09 7.63 11.81
CA ILE A 1010 -46.30 7.16 12.50
C ILE A 1010 -46.27 5.65 12.48
N GLU A 1011 -46.13 5.02 13.63
CA GLU A 1011 -46.22 3.56 13.76
C GLU A 1011 -47.64 3.08 13.46
N LYS A 1012 -47.80 1.80 13.09
CA LYS A 1012 -49.12 1.16 12.90
C LYS A 1012 -50.06 1.32 14.11
N SER A 1013 -49.50 1.48 15.30
CA SER A 1013 -50.23 1.77 16.54
C SER A 1013 -50.91 3.15 16.56
N GLY A 1014 -50.66 4.00 15.56
CA GLY A 1014 -51.09 5.42 15.52
C GLY A 1014 -50.15 6.36 16.28
N ARG A 1015 -49.11 5.82 16.91
CA ARG A 1015 -48.11 6.57 17.67
C ARG A 1015 -47.18 7.35 16.75
N LYS A 1016 -46.90 8.61 17.08
CA LYS A 1016 -45.95 9.45 16.36
C LYS A 1016 -44.57 9.35 16.99
N ARG A 1017 -43.52 9.22 16.18
CA ARG A 1017 -42.12 9.29 16.57
C ARG A 1017 -41.42 10.34 15.73
N LYS A 1018 -40.55 11.13 16.36
CA LYS A 1018 -39.72 12.16 15.75
C LYS A 1018 -38.26 11.84 16.09
N ILE A 1019 -37.47 11.49 15.09
CA ILE A 1019 -36.07 11.16 15.19
C ILE A 1019 -35.29 12.36 14.68
N THR A 1020 -34.55 13.05 15.55
CA THR A 1020 -33.70 14.18 15.18
C THR A 1020 -32.25 13.80 15.39
N TYR A 1021 -31.47 13.80 14.34
CA TYR A 1021 -30.03 13.62 14.38
C TYR A 1021 -29.35 14.99 14.37
N VAL A 1022 -28.84 15.46 15.51
CA VAL A 1022 -28.04 16.68 15.60
C VAL A 1022 -26.61 16.33 15.22
N LYS A 1023 -26.16 16.83 14.07
CA LYS A 1023 -24.85 16.53 13.51
C LYS A 1023 -23.76 17.17 14.37
N PRO A 1024 -22.62 16.51 14.61
CA PRO A 1024 -22.28 15.13 14.22
C PRO A 1024 -22.55 14.07 15.31
N ASP A 1025 -23.18 14.42 16.43
CA ASP A 1025 -22.92 13.68 17.68
C ASP A 1025 -24.13 12.99 18.32
N TYR A 1026 -25.38 13.40 18.02
CA TYR A 1026 -26.53 12.98 18.84
C TYR A 1026 -27.78 12.62 18.05
N TRP A 1027 -28.41 11.48 18.37
CA TRP A 1027 -29.80 11.20 18.01
C TRP A 1027 -30.74 11.45 19.18
N PHE A 1028 -31.80 12.19 18.91
CA PHE A 1028 -32.95 12.42 19.78
C PHE A 1028 -34.17 11.73 19.18
N VAL A 1029 -34.72 10.72 19.86
CA VAL A 1029 -35.99 10.11 19.48
C VAL A 1029 -37.07 10.61 20.42
N ASN A 1030 -37.92 11.51 19.95
CA ASN A 1030 -39.14 11.89 20.64
C ASN A 1030 -40.27 10.93 20.25
N VAL A 1031 -40.97 10.38 21.24
CA VAL A 1031 -42.16 9.55 21.06
C VAL A 1031 -43.39 10.30 21.61
N VAL A 1032 -44.30 10.66 20.70
CA VAL A 1032 -45.50 11.45 20.98
C VAL A 1032 -46.73 10.52 21.06
N GLY A 1033 -47.34 10.45 22.24
CA GLY A 1033 -48.64 9.80 22.46
C GLY A 1033 -48.58 8.30 22.82
N GLY A 1034 -49.24 7.97 23.95
CA GLY A 1034 -49.52 6.61 24.43
C GLY A 1034 -48.45 6.03 25.38
N PRO A 1035 -48.81 5.12 26.32
CA PRO A 1035 -47.88 4.56 27.31
C PRO A 1035 -46.72 3.84 26.62
N TYR A 1036 -45.51 4.37 26.78
CA TYR A 1036 -44.29 3.80 26.24
C TYR A 1036 -43.63 2.93 27.30
N LYS A 1037 -43.32 1.67 26.96
CA LYS A 1037 -42.52 0.81 27.82
C LYS A 1037 -41.08 0.83 27.31
N LEU A 1038 -40.19 1.34 28.15
CA LEU A 1038 -38.74 1.32 27.91
C LEU A 1038 -38.24 -0.10 27.55
N GLU A 1039 -38.89 -1.11 28.12
CA GLU A 1039 -38.66 -2.54 27.86
C GLU A 1039 -38.78 -2.91 26.39
N ASP A 1040 -39.61 -2.23 25.60
CA ASP A 1040 -39.82 -2.55 24.17
C ASP A 1040 -38.70 -1.98 23.28
N GLU A 1041 -38.06 -0.86 23.65
CA GLU A 1041 -36.79 -0.44 23.02
C GLU A 1041 -35.59 -1.21 23.54
N MET A 1042 -35.55 -1.51 24.84
CA MET A 1042 -34.51 -2.35 25.43
C MET A 1042 -34.53 -3.78 24.86
N LYS A 1043 -35.67 -4.26 24.34
CA LYS A 1043 -35.77 -5.56 23.62
C LYS A 1043 -34.99 -5.57 22.31
N ILE A 1044 -34.92 -4.46 21.59
CA ILE A 1044 -34.13 -4.32 20.35
C ILE A 1044 -32.63 -4.51 20.63
N ILE A 1045 -32.18 -4.03 21.80
CA ILE A 1045 -30.80 -4.21 22.28
C ILE A 1045 -30.60 -5.62 22.89
N LYS A 1046 -31.61 -6.20 23.54
CA LYS A 1046 -31.52 -7.51 24.21
C LYS A 1046 -31.64 -8.73 23.29
N GLN A 1047 -32.17 -8.59 22.07
CA GLN A 1047 -32.34 -9.70 21.11
C GLN A 1047 -31.02 -10.33 20.62
N TYR A 1048 -29.87 -9.76 20.99
CA TYR A 1048 -28.53 -10.18 20.59
C TYR A 1048 -28.08 -11.53 21.16
N LYS A 1049 -28.57 -11.96 22.33
CA LYS A 1049 -28.05 -13.18 22.99
C LYS A 1049 -28.51 -14.49 22.36
N THR A 1050 -29.53 -14.46 21.48
CA THR A 1050 -30.23 -15.68 21.06
C THR A 1050 -29.90 -16.16 19.64
N ASP A 1051 -29.36 -15.29 18.77
CA ASP A 1051 -29.16 -15.63 17.36
C ASP A 1051 -27.73 -16.07 16.99
N GLU A 1052 -26.71 -15.76 17.80
CA GLU A 1052 -25.34 -16.24 17.56
C GLU A 1052 -24.99 -17.43 18.45
N LYS A 1053 -25.47 -18.61 18.04
CA LYS A 1053 -25.16 -19.91 18.66
C LYS A 1053 -23.72 -20.42 18.44
N ASN A 1054 -22.80 -19.58 17.99
CA ASN A 1054 -21.41 -19.97 17.75
C ASN A 1054 -20.48 -19.27 18.75
N GLU A 1055 -20.37 -19.85 19.95
CA GLU A 1055 -19.49 -19.41 21.05
C GLU A 1055 -17.98 -19.58 20.78
N GLU A 1056 -17.56 -19.97 19.58
CA GLU A 1056 -16.14 -20.16 19.30
C GLU A 1056 -15.46 -18.84 18.91
N MET A 1057 -14.70 -18.32 19.88
CA MET A 1057 -13.65 -17.30 19.74
C MET A 1057 -14.04 -15.83 19.91
N ILE A 1058 -14.74 -15.51 20.99
CA ILE A 1058 -14.84 -14.14 21.53
C ILE A 1058 -13.50 -13.77 22.20
N ARG A 1059 -12.71 -12.86 21.60
CA ARG A 1059 -11.49 -12.30 22.23
C ARG A 1059 -11.84 -11.62 23.57
N SER A 1060 -10.88 -11.55 24.50
CA SER A 1060 -11.06 -10.90 25.82
C SER A 1060 -11.56 -9.43 25.76
N GLU A 1061 -11.31 -8.73 24.65
CA GLU A 1061 -11.78 -7.36 24.37
C GLU A 1061 -13.26 -7.31 23.98
N HIS A 1062 -13.74 -8.29 23.20
CA HIS A 1062 -15.17 -8.47 22.93
C HIS A 1062 -15.89 -8.87 24.22
N LYS A 1063 -15.27 -9.69 25.05
CA LYS A 1063 -15.81 -10.02 26.37
C LYS A 1063 -15.89 -8.79 27.27
N TYR A 1064 -14.92 -7.86 27.23
CA TYR A 1064 -14.98 -6.63 28.02
C TYR A 1064 -16.03 -5.64 27.52
N GLU A 1065 -16.18 -5.42 26.22
CA GLU A 1065 -17.20 -4.53 25.66
C GLU A 1065 -18.60 -5.13 25.66
N GLU A 1066 -18.73 -6.44 25.42
CA GLU A 1066 -19.97 -7.18 25.55
C GLU A 1066 -20.33 -7.28 27.04
N ASP A 1067 -19.41 -7.56 27.97
CA ASP A 1067 -19.66 -7.44 29.43
C ASP A 1067 -19.86 -5.98 29.87
N HIS A 1068 -19.40 -4.98 29.11
CA HIS A 1068 -19.68 -3.57 29.35
C HIS A 1068 -21.10 -3.23 28.90
N LEU A 1069 -21.49 -3.49 27.66
CA LEU A 1069 -22.84 -3.32 27.11
C LEU A 1069 -23.88 -4.22 27.82
N TYR A 1070 -23.51 -5.45 28.15
CA TYR A 1070 -24.28 -6.42 28.95
C TYR A 1070 -24.32 -6.00 30.43
N GLY A 1071 -23.21 -5.58 31.01
CA GLY A 1071 -23.16 -5.02 32.37
C GLY A 1071 -23.96 -3.72 32.51
N LEU A 1072 -24.07 -2.94 31.44
CA LEU A 1072 -24.95 -1.78 31.28
C LEU A 1072 -26.42 -2.23 31.12
N SER A 1073 -26.74 -3.26 30.33
CA SER A 1073 -28.14 -3.72 30.12
C SER A 1073 -28.73 -4.57 31.27
N VAL A 1074 -27.92 -5.31 32.03
CA VAL A 1074 -28.32 -6.18 33.15
C VAL A 1074 -28.46 -5.40 34.46
N LYS A 1075 -27.88 -4.19 34.57
CA LYS A 1075 -27.99 -3.31 35.74
C LYS A 1075 -28.97 -2.13 35.58
N GLU A 1076 -29.86 -2.10 34.57
CA GLU A 1076 -30.64 -0.89 34.19
C GLU A 1076 -29.74 0.35 33.95
N LYS A 1077 -28.61 0.15 33.28
CA LYS A 1077 -27.53 1.15 33.11
C LYS A 1077 -27.05 1.31 31.66
N GLY A 1078 -27.78 0.86 30.65
CA GLY A 1078 -27.52 1.29 29.27
C GLY A 1078 -27.82 2.78 29.14
N GLU A 1079 -26.84 3.59 28.73
CA GLU A 1079 -26.97 5.06 28.61
C GLU A 1079 -27.80 5.47 27.38
N ILE A 1080 -29.04 5.00 27.35
CA ILE A 1080 -30.13 5.65 26.65
C ILE A 1080 -30.74 6.62 27.68
N LEU A 1081 -30.49 7.91 27.52
CA LEU A 1081 -31.05 8.92 28.42
C LEU A 1081 -32.53 9.07 28.07
N VAL A 1082 -33.38 8.53 28.94
CA VAL A 1082 -34.84 8.55 28.75
C VAL A 1082 -35.42 9.63 29.63
N GLN A 1083 -35.89 10.69 29.01
CA GLN A 1083 -36.53 11.79 29.71
C GLN A 1083 -37.96 11.92 29.20
N GLN A 1084 -38.94 11.71 30.08
CA GLN A 1084 -40.32 12.05 29.75
C GLN A 1084 -40.50 13.55 29.95
N ILE A 1085 -40.84 14.26 28.88
CA ILE A 1085 -41.07 15.70 28.87
C ILE A 1085 -42.47 15.92 28.28
N ASN A 1086 -43.41 16.41 29.09
CA ASN A 1086 -44.82 16.68 28.70
C ASN A 1086 -45.61 15.45 28.21
N GLY A 1087 -45.37 14.28 28.79
CA GLY A 1087 -46.04 13.05 28.35
C GLY A 1087 -45.44 12.43 27.08
N GLU A 1088 -44.47 13.10 26.44
CA GLU A 1088 -43.65 12.56 25.35
C GLU A 1088 -42.35 11.98 25.91
N LEU A 1089 -41.83 10.94 25.28
CA LEU A 1089 -40.60 10.29 25.72
C LEU A 1089 -39.44 10.65 24.80
N TYR A 1090 -38.37 11.21 25.35
CA TYR A 1090 -37.14 11.52 24.62
C TYR A 1090 -36.10 10.46 24.92
N LEU A 1091 -35.62 9.80 23.87
CA LEU A 1091 -34.52 8.85 23.88
C LEU A 1091 -33.28 9.55 23.33
N MET A 1092 -32.27 9.78 24.16
CA MET A 1092 -30.98 10.31 23.71
C MET A 1092 -30.00 9.16 23.56
N HIS A 1093 -29.56 8.91 22.33
CA HIS A 1093 -28.42 8.05 22.07
C HIS A 1093 -27.17 8.91 22.21
N CYS A 1094 -26.57 8.89 23.40
CA CYS A 1094 -25.29 9.56 23.65
C CYS A 1094 -24.18 8.56 23.35
N TYR A 1095 -23.25 8.90 22.47
CA TYR A 1095 -22.09 8.05 22.25
C TYR A 1095 -20.80 8.89 22.26
N HIS A 1096 -20.32 9.15 23.47
CA HIS A 1096 -19.04 9.81 23.74
C HIS A 1096 -18.22 8.90 24.63
N ASN A 1097 -16.98 8.57 24.24
CA ASN A 1097 -16.18 7.55 24.90
C ASN A 1097 -15.27 8.09 26.02
N ASP A 1098 -15.47 9.33 26.45
CA ASP A 1098 -14.53 9.97 27.37
C ASP A 1098 -14.77 9.54 28.82
N SER A 1099 -14.23 8.37 29.13
CA SER A 1099 -14.20 7.80 30.47
C SER A 1099 -12.97 8.25 31.27
N ARG A 1100 -12.08 9.11 30.75
CA ARG A 1100 -10.79 9.39 31.40
C ARG A 1100 -10.34 10.86 31.36
N LYS A 1101 -10.97 11.68 32.21
CA LYS A 1101 -10.35 12.59 33.20
C LYS A 1101 -11.46 13.36 33.92
N ARG A 1102 -12.20 12.66 34.79
CA ARG A 1102 -13.23 13.31 35.61
C ARG A 1102 -12.57 13.99 36.81
N ILE A 1103 -12.03 15.19 36.62
CA ILE A 1103 -11.70 16.06 37.76
C ILE A 1103 -13.03 16.63 38.26
N THR A 1104 -13.42 16.17 39.45
CA THR A 1104 -14.61 16.67 40.14
C THR A 1104 -14.21 17.99 40.78
N VAL A 1105 -14.71 19.13 40.29
CA VAL A 1105 -14.48 20.43 40.92
C VAL A 1105 -15.77 20.91 41.56
N GLU A 1106 -15.68 21.29 42.83
CA GLU A 1106 -16.79 21.81 43.59
C GLU A 1106 -16.99 23.30 43.25
N VAL A 1107 -18.16 23.64 42.72
CA VAL A 1107 -18.47 24.98 42.21
C VAL A 1107 -19.33 25.73 43.23
N ASP A 1108 -18.86 26.88 43.72
CA ASP A 1108 -19.62 27.81 44.56
C ASP A 1108 -20.10 29.04 43.75
N GLU A 1109 -20.79 29.98 44.41
CA GLU A 1109 -21.39 31.17 43.81
C GLU A 1109 -20.37 32.13 43.16
N ASN A 1110 -19.07 31.98 43.44
CA ASN A 1110 -18.00 32.87 42.99
C ASN A 1110 -17.07 32.23 41.94
N TYR A 1111 -17.36 31.02 41.50
CA TYR A 1111 -16.49 30.27 40.60
C TYR A 1111 -16.42 30.87 39.19
N LYS A 1112 -15.20 31.13 38.71
CA LYS A 1112 -14.90 31.52 37.32
C LYS A 1112 -14.33 30.33 36.54
N ARG A 1113 -15.14 29.86 35.61
CA ARG A 1113 -14.90 28.70 34.75
C ARG A 1113 -13.66 28.85 33.85
N LYS A 1114 -12.84 27.79 33.76
CA LYS A 1114 -11.82 27.61 32.71
C LYS A 1114 -12.37 26.83 31.51
N LYS A 1115 -11.67 26.93 30.37
CA LYS A 1115 -12.12 26.48 29.04
C LYS A 1115 -12.44 24.97 28.95
N ASP A 1116 -11.98 24.19 29.94
CA ASP A 1116 -11.98 22.72 29.88
C ASP A 1116 -12.64 22.06 31.12
N GLU A 1117 -13.40 22.81 31.93
CA GLU A 1117 -14.03 22.31 33.17
C GLU A 1117 -15.49 21.83 32.99
N VAL A 1118 -15.83 20.68 33.60
CA VAL A 1118 -17.17 20.06 33.64
C VAL A 1118 -17.83 20.33 35.00
N VAL A 1119 -18.97 21.04 35.00
CA VAL A 1119 -19.60 21.63 36.20
C VAL A 1119 -20.67 20.73 36.82
N TYR A 1120 -20.45 20.28 38.05
CA TYR A 1120 -21.24 19.24 38.76
C TYR A 1120 -22.42 19.76 39.63
N LYS A 1121 -22.35 20.97 40.21
CA LYS A 1121 -23.25 21.37 41.33
C LYS A 1121 -24.60 21.98 40.93
N TYR A 1122 -24.71 22.56 39.72
CA TYR A 1122 -25.94 23.23 39.25
C TYR A 1122 -27.11 22.25 39.00
N LEU A 1123 -26.82 21.05 38.49
CA LEU A 1123 -27.84 20.03 38.21
C LEU A 1123 -28.30 19.28 39.47
N TYR A 1124 -27.43 19.19 40.49
CA TYR A 1124 -27.76 18.60 41.79
C TYR A 1124 -28.74 19.47 42.59
N ALA A 1125 -28.56 20.80 42.53
CA ALA A 1125 -29.52 21.76 43.08
C ALA A 1125 -30.90 21.76 42.36
N LYS A 1126 -31.05 21.01 41.27
CA LYS A 1126 -32.27 20.89 40.44
C LYS A 1126 -32.85 19.47 40.39
N GLY A 1127 -32.42 18.56 41.28
CA GLY A 1127 -33.11 17.29 41.54
C GLY A 1127 -32.71 16.09 40.66
N VAL A 1128 -31.64 16.19 39.86
CA VAL A 1128 -31.13 15.04 39.10
C VAL A 1128 -30.37 14.09 40.05
N PRO A 1129 -30.43 12.74 39.91
CA PRO A 1129 -29.65 11.85 40.76
C PRO A 1129 -28.14 11.78 40.36
N PRO A 1130 -27.19 11.76 41.31
CA PRO A 1130 -25.73 11.80 41.05
C PRO A 1130 -25.17 10.75 40.09
N LYS A 1131 -25.84 9.60 39.96
CA LYS A 1131 -25.42 8.51 39.07
C LYS A 1131 -25.69 8.79 37.58
N TYR A 1132 -26.67 9.64 37.26
CA TYR A 1132 -27.00 10.03 35.88
C TYR A 1132 -26.26 11.31 35.45
N MET A 1133 -25.78 12.12 36.40
CA MET A 1133 -24.95 13.32 36.15
C MET A 1133 -23.55 13.00 35.63
N LYS A 1134 -23.08 11.79 35.92
CA LYS A 1134 -21.77 11.26 35.52
C LYS A 1134 -21.70 10.88 34.03
N MET A 1135 -22.80 10.96 33.29
CA MET A 1135 -22.97 10.36 31.96
C MET A 1135 -23.24 11.40 30.86
N MET A 1136 -23.42 12.68 31.22
CA MET A 1136 -23.62 13.76 30.25
C MET A 1136 -22.31 14.51 30.04
N SER A 1137 -21.72 14.39 28.85
CA SER A 1137 -20.70 15.35 28.40
C SER A 1137 -21.34 16.73 28.30
N TYR A 1138 -20.65 17.76 28.78
CA TYR A 1138 -21.07 19.14 28.54
C TYR A 1138 -20.91 19.44 27.05
N VAL A 1139 -22.01 19.67 26.34
CA VAL A 1139 -22.02 20.08 24.93
C VAL A 1139 -22.10 21.61 24.89
N PRO A 1140 -21.01 22.33 24.59
CA PRO A 1140 -20.96 23.79 24.72
C PRO A 1140 -22.01 24.53 23.91
N GLU A 1141 -22.43 23.97 22.77
CA GLU A 1141 -23.38 24.60 21.87
C GLU A 1141 -24.84 24.42 22.26
N ILE A 1142 -25.18 23.46 23.15
CA ILE A 1142 -26.56 23.18 23.57
C ILE A 1142 -26.89 23.97 24.85
N LYS A 1143 -27.53 25.13 24.70
CA LYS A 1143 -28.09 25.91 25.82
C LYS A 1143 -29.55 25.54 26.05
N VAL A 1144 -29.76 24.70 27.07
CA VAL A 1144 -31.10 24.45 27.59
C VAL A 1144 -31.56 25.66 28.41
N SER A 1145 -32.42 26.48 27.84
CA SER A 1145 -33.02 27.64 28.52
C SER A 1145 -34.48 27.37 28.85
N ARG A 1146 -34.96 27.94 29.94
CA ARG A 1146 -36.37 27.89 30.32
C ARG A 1146 -36.95 29.29 30.25
N LYS A 1147 -38.04 29.46 29.49
CA LYS A 1147 -38.75 30.74 29.37
C LYS A 1147 -40.20 30.51 29.78
N GLY A 1148 -40.52 30.80 31.04
CA GLY A 1148 -41.76 30.39 31.67
C GLY A 1148 -41.79 28.88 31.90
N ASP A 1149 -42.81 28.22 31.36
CA ASP A 1149 -43.04 26.79 31.56
C ASP A 1149 -42.38 25.90 30.48
N ASN A 1150 -41.87 26.51 29.41
CA ASN A 1150 -41.36 25.78 28.24
C ASN A 1150 -39.85 25.58 28.37
N TRP A 1151 -39.38 24.38 28.02
CA TRP A 1151 -37.96 24.10 27.85
C TRP A 1151 -37.56 24.39 26.40
N THR A 1152 -36.44 25.08 26.20
CA THR A 1152 -35.90 25.36 24.86
C THR A 1152 -34.47 24.87 24.81
N ILE A 1153 -34.17 24.02 23.84
CA ILE A 1153 -32.80 23.63 23.50
C ILE A 1153 -32.35 24.63 22.43
N ASN A 1154 -31.43 25.53 22.78
CA ASN A 1154 -30.82 26.44 21.81
C ASN A 1154 -29.48 25.86 21.36
N TYR A 1155 -29.31 25.66 20.06
CA TYR A 1155 -28.04 25.32 19.45
C TYR A 1155 -27.53 26.56 18.69
N LYS A 1156 -26.32 27.04 19.02
CA LYS A 1156 -25.56 28.09 18.29
C LYS A 1156 -26.43 29.08 17.46
N ASP A 1157 -27.04 30.08 18.12
CA ASP A 1157 -27.70 31.27 17.53
C ASP A 1157 -28.65 31.09 16.32
N LYS A 1158 -29.11 29.87 15.98
CA LYS A 1158 -30.04 29.61 14.88
C LYS A 1158 -31.07 28.52 15.22
N GLU A 1159 -32.32 28.86 14.91
CA GLU A 1159 -33.58 28.13 15.12
C GLU A 1159 -33.85 27.56 16.53
N LYS A 1160 -34.89 28.14 17.17
CA LYS A 1160 -35.51 27.58 18.38
C LYS A 1160 -36.26 26.29 18.06
N ILE A 1161 -35.91 25.22 18.75
CA ILE A 1161 -36.77 24.04 18.86
C ILE A 1161 -37.58 24.20 20.15
N GLU A 1162 -38.86 24.53 20.02
CA GLU A 1162 -39.77 24.68 21.16
C GLU A 1162 -40.23 23.32 21.68
N ILE A 1163 -39.94 23.03 22.94
CA ILE A 1163 -40.40 21.84 23.65
C ILE A 1163 -41.45 22.34 24.67
N GLY A 1164 -42.68 21.84 24.58
CA GLY A 1164 -43.87 22.35 25.29
C GLY A 1164 -43.81 22.37 26.83
N ASN A 1165 -44.91 22.76 27.49
CA ASN A 1165 -45.00 23.09 28.93
C ASN A 1165 -45.35 21.91 29.86
N PHE A 1166 -44.52 21.76 30.90
CA PHE A 1166 -44.74 21.39 32.32
C PHE A 1166 -45.29 20.03 32.85
N GLY A 1167 -44.63 19.59 33.95
CA GLY A 1167 -45.16 18.74 35.02
C GLY A 1167 -44.08 18.04 35.88
N GLU A 1168 -43.75 18.57 37.05
CA GLU A 1168 -42.96 17.88 38.10
C GLU A 1168 -43.77 16.74 38.74
N ASN A 1169 -43.09 15.63 39.05
CA ASN A 1169 -43.49 14.43 39.82
C ASN A 1169 -44.19 13.29 39.06
N VAL A 1170 -43.49 12.15 38.90
CA VAL A 1170 -43.84 10.85 39.54
C VAL A 1170 -42.58 9.97 39.64
N ILE A 1171 -41.92 9.92 40.80
CA ILE A 1171 -41.34 8.67 41.36
C ILE A 1171 -41.49 8.73 42.88
N ILE A 1172 -42.68 8.41 43.39
CA ILE A 1172 -42.87 7.87 44.73
C ILE A 1172 -43.76 6.63 44.61
N ASN A 1173 -43.31 5.56 45.26
CA ASN A 1173 -43.97 4.26 45.53
C ASN A 1173 -43.84 3.12 44.49
N ARG A 1174 -42.74 2.38 44.62
CA ARG A 1174 -42.79 0.91 44.80
C ARG A 1174 -41.57 0.37 45.56
N LEU A 1175 -41.38 0.86 46.79
CA LEU A 1175 -40.72 0.15 47.89
C LEU A 1175 -41.42 0.55 49.20
N LYS A 1176 -42.70 0.16 49.29
CA LYS A 1176 -43.29 -0.43 50.49
C LYS A 1176 -43.76 -1.81 50.10
#